data_AF-A0A936LVR3-F1
#
_entry.id   AF-A0A936LVR3-F1
#
_cell.length_a   1.000
_cell.length_b   1.000
_cell.length_c   1.000
_cell.angle_alpha   90.00
_cell.angle_beta   90.00
_cell.angle_gamma   90.00
#
_symmetry.space_group_name_H-M   'P 1'
#
loop_
_entity.id
_entity.type
_entity.pdbx_description
1 polymer ?
#
loop_
_entity_poly.entity_id
_entity_poly.type
_entity_poly.pdbx_seq_one_letter_code
_entity_poly.pdbx_strand_id
1 'polypeptide(L)'
;MLANEKIKYKTIRYTADHVHDFAWFADKNFLVQKSQVDLGDDHKVDTWTFFKNPEIWKESITYVNRSIGFYSSHIGAYPWPQAAAVESELNAGGGMEYPMITVIGTMYNHEQLDEVIAHEIAHNWFYGVIAFNERDHPFLDEGITSYYEQRYMRKYYEEEDWFSDEGILARLFRNVDAEKFQYLLLARPHLDQYPNQNADRFTSINYGNDVYIKTAALFSYIEKYIGQEKLDSLLRSFYEKWKFKHPYPEDLEDHFRQNETKDFTWFFKGFISSDRKMDYRMKSLQKENDSISIKIENCNGIEAPFLLSAIKNDEKMESKWIDGFKGSKILKSSCRDCDYFAIDIDQESLDLYENNNYIQAKSAFNKIEKINLRLWPLIDKPRSTDIGITPVINFNNYDGISTGLYISSALLPFRKFKMHVMPFYGFRSKEISGSAGLSYHWFRPDTRIHHWKFDIDFKKYAYAKNKDASFLNYYQLKPSVTCVFYHLPSSQVKSQIRYTIFAEKNEYVDYSDTTTPGFSQEHLNTYTHVIDYSRSKTSILGNTSLDIRLIYFNQKMISPLQQNFLRTDISLQKSFLIAKNRYANIRSYVSFFPINSERHSTSISSRTSPYYFRGSTGLTFQNYQDELNEYYFKGRTEISGFASQQLYLKQGAFKLPLGYSYRENIGNSNSLAAALNLSTDLPIPKIGNYLKPYFDLGYYQTKPVSPDGNWIWSGGIELELIPDILSFYFPMAHSTNIRNLLKAKTENNYWKQISFTLNIHISETELLQKILRF
;
A
#
# COMPACT_ATOMS: atom_id res chain seq x y z
N MET A 1 63.21 -30.63 -2.11
CA MET A 1 62.77 -30.91 -0.72
C MET A 1 62.26 -29.60 -0.13
N LEU A 2 60.95 -29.36 -0.16
CA LEU A 2 60.34 -28.30 0.65
C LEU A 2 60.05 -28.94 2.00
N ALA A 3 60.67 -28.41 3.04
CA ALA A 3 60.52 -28.91 4.40
C ALA A 3 59.03 -28.88 4.80
N ASN A 4 58.56 -29.99 5.39
CA ASN A 4 57.30 -30.07 6.11
C ASN A 4 57.28 -29.01 7.22
N GLU A 5 56.73 -27.83 6.96
CA GLU A 5 56.33 -26.92 8.03
C GLU A 5 55.27 -27.62 8.87
N LYS A 6 55.64 -28.04 10.08
CA LYS A 6 54.70 -28.58 11.06
C LYS A 6 53.67 -27.50 11.37
N ILE A 7 52.44 -27.68 10.86
CA ILE A 7 51.29 -26.86 11.25
C ILE A 7 51.17 -26.92 12.78
N LYS A 8 51.37 -25.77 13.43
CA LYS A 8 51.27 -25.64 14.89
C LYS A 8 49.83 -25.29 15.24
N TYR A 9 49.08 -26.26 15.75
CA TYR A 9 47.70 -26.04 16.18
C TYR A 9 47.66 -25.35 17.55
N LYS A 10 46.70 -24.43 17.72
CA LYS A 10 46.30 -23.85 19.01
C LYS A 10 44.91 -24.40 19.34
N THR A 11 44.74 -24.99 20.52
CA THR A 11 43.45 -25.44 21.02
C THR A 11 42.96 -24.45 22.08
N ILE A 12 41.75 -23.92 21.90
CA ILE A 12 41.05 -23.09 22.88
C ILE A 12 39.80 -23.85 23.32
N ARG A 13 39.52 -23.88 24.62
CA ARG A 13 38.37 -24.58 25.19
C ARG A 13 37.48 -23.57 25.89
N TYR A 14 36.21 -23.54 25.49
CA TYR A 14 35.17 -22.71 26.08
C TYR A 14 34.20 -23.61 26.84
N THR A 15 33.65 -23.12 27.95
CA THR A 15 32.59 -23.78 28.72
C THR A 15 31.54 -22.73 29.01
N ALA A 16 30.28 -23.05 28.74
CA ALA A 16 29.13 -22.19 28.98
C ALA A 16 28.09 -23.01 29.75
N ASP A 17 27.46 -22.39 30.74
CA ASP A 17 26.44 -23.02 31.56
C ASP A 17 25.12 -22.25 31.44
N HIS A 18 24.00 -22.96 31.55
CA HIS A 18 22.65 -22.42 31.35
C HIS A 18 22.48 -21.64 30.03
N VAL A 19 22.98 -22.20 28.92
CA VAL A 19 22.79 -21.66 27.56
C VAL A 19 22.02 -22.66 26.70
N HIS A 20 20.98 -22.21 25.99
CA HIS A 20 20.19 -23.06 25.09
C HIS A 20 20.68 -23.05 23.64
N ASP A 21 21.48 -22.06 23.26
CA ASP A 21 22.06 -21.93 21.93
C ASP A 21 23.54 -21.54 22.05
N PHE A 22 24.38 -22.05 21.14
CA PHE A 22 25.83 -21.87 21.18
C PHE A 22 26.35 -21.42 19.82
N ALA A 23 27.09 -20.31 19.82
CA ALA A 23 27.77 -19.80 18.64
C ALA A 23 29.27 -19.64 18.88
N TRP A 24 30.03 -19.63 17.79
CA TRP A 24 31.45 -19.28 17.79
C TRP A 24 31.83 -18.66 16.44
N PHE A 25 32.76 -17.70 16.50
CA PHE A 25 33.27 -16.99 15.33
C PHE A 25 34.78 -17.04 15.29
N ALA A 26 35.34 -17.14 14.09
CA ALA A 26 36.78 -17.07 13.88
C ALA A 26 37.07 -16.41 12.54
N ASP A 27 37.78 -15.28 12.58
CA ASP A 27 38.35 -14.65 11.40
C ASP A 27 39.76 -14.14 11.75
N LYS A 28 40.71 -14.36 10.84
CA LYS A 28 42.09 -13.90 11.02
C LYS A 28 42.24 -12.37 10.92
N ASN A 29 41.22 -11.69 10.41
CA ASN A 29 41.21 -10.25 10.17
C ASN A 29 40.45 -9.48 11.25
N PHE A 30 39.94 -10.13 12.31
CA PHE A 30 39.26 -9.41 13.37
C PHE A 30 40.22 -8.49 14.12
N LEU A 31 39.84 -7.23 14.20
CA LEU A 31 40.25 -6.30 15.24
C LEU A 31 39.46 -6.63 16.50
N VAL A 32 40.13 -6.59 17.65
CA VAL A 32 39.55 -7.02 18.92
C VAL A 32 39.71 -5.92 19.97
N GLN A 33 38.62 -5.54 20.62
CA GLN A 33 38.67 -4.78 21.87
C GLN A 33 38.23 -5.67 23.04
N LYS A 34 38.80 -5.42 24.21
CA LYS A 34 38.43 -6.08 25.47
C LYS A 34 38.23 -5.02 26.54
N SER A 35 37.18 -5.16 27.33
CA SER A 35 36.98 -4.41 28.58
C SER A 35 36.41 -5.35 29.65
N GLN A 36 36.04 -4.79 30.79
CA GLN A 36 35.32 -5.46 31.86
C GLN A 36 34.31 -4.49 32.47
N VAL A 37 33.11 -4.98 32.77
CA VAL A 37 32.07 -4.24 33.49
C VAL A 37 31.95 -4.80 34.90
N ASP A 38 31.96 -3.93 35.90
CA ASP A 38 31.66 -4.28 37.28
C ASP A 38 30.18 -3.99 37.55
N LEU A 39 29.40 -5.03 37.86
CA LEU A 39 27.96 -4.93 38.13
C LEU A 39 27.63 -4.81 39.63
N GLY A 40 28.65 -4.76 40.49
CA GLY A 40 28.50 -4.84 41.94
C GLY A 40 28.47 -6.29 42.47
N ASP A 41 28.51 -6.45 43.80
CA ASP A 41 28.48 -7.75 44.49
C ASP A 41 29.52 -8.78 43.98
N ASP A 42 30.74 -8.30 43.68
CA ASP A 42 31.84 -9.07 43.07
C ASP A 42 31.51 -9.70 41.70
N HIS A 43 30.42 -9.27 41.05
CA HIS A 43 30.03 -9.74 39.72
C HIS A 43 30.70 -8.89 38.63
N LYS A 44 31.69 -9.48 37.97
CA LYS A 44 32.41 -8.86 36.85
C LYS A 44 32.17 -9.60 35.56
N VAL A 45 31.91 -8.86 34.49
CA VAL A 45 31.62 -9.39 33.15
C VAL A 45 32.71 -8.94 32.19
N ASP A 46 33.44 -9.88 31.61
CA ASP A 46 34.42 -9.60 30.55
C ASP A 46 33.68 -9.27 29.24
N THR A 47 33.96 -8.10 28.67
CA THR A 47 33.31 -7.67 27.43
C THR A 47 34.27 -7.65 26.25
N TRP A 48 33.77 -8.00 25.07
CA TRP A 48 34.58 -8.12 23.86
C TRP A 48 33.86 -7.56 22.65
N THR A 49 34.62 -6.99 21.71
CA THR A 49 34.12 -6.71 20.36
C THR A 49 35.08 -7.24 19.32
N PHE A 50 34.54 -7.83 18.26
CA PHE A 50 35.28 -8.41 17.14
C PHE A 50 34.77 -7.80 15.85
N PHE A 51 35.61 -7.03 15.14
CA PHE A 51 35.16 -6.28 13.97
C PHE A 51 36.24 -6.13 12.90
N LYS A 52 35.85 -5.68 11.72
CA LYS A 52 36.67 -5.42 10.55
C LYS A 52 36.64 -3.95 10.15
N ASN A 53 35.58 -3.21 10.48
CA ASN A 53 35.45 -1.79 10.18
C ASN A 53 35.78 -0.89 11.40
N PRO A 54 37.02 -0.43 11.56
CA PRO A 54 37.42 0.39 12.71
C PRO A 54 36.82 1.80 12.72
N GLU A 55 36.35 2.31 11.58
CA GLU A 55 35.74 3.65 11.52
C GLU A 55 34.40 3.67 12.25
N ILE A 56 33.57 2.66 11.99
CA ILE A 56 32.24 2.53 12.59
C ILE A 56 32.32 1.91 14.00
N TRP A 57 33.17 0.90 14.22
CA TRP A 57 33.22 0.12 15.46
C TRP A 57 34.15 0.65 16.55
N LYS A 58 34.75 1.82 16.36
CA LYS A 58 35.74 2.37 17.29
C LYS A 58 35.28 2.39 18.76
N GLU A 59 34.03 2.76 18.98
CA GLU A 59 33.41 2.89 20.30
C GLU A 59 32.56 1.67 20.70
N SER A 60 32.57 0.59 19.90
CA SER A 60 31.73 -0.60 20.10
C SER A 60 31.85 -1.20 21.50
N ILE A 61 33.06 -1.24 22.09
CA ILE A 61 33.24 -1.79 23.43
C ILE A 61 32.54 -0.95 24.51
N THR A 62 32.45 0.38 24.30
CA THR A 62 31.71 1.29 25.17
C THR A 62 30.21 1.00 25.10
N TYR A 63 29.68 0.73 23.90
CA TYR A 63 28.28 0.36 23.68
C TYR A 63 27.93 -0.95 24.39
N VAL A 64 28.72 -2.02 24.21
CA VAL A 64 28.53 -3.29 24.93
C VAL A 64 28.54 -3.07 26.46
N ASN A 65 29.50 -2.31 26.98
CA ASN A 65 29.59 -2.05 28.42
C ASN A 65 28.37 -1.30 28.95
N ARG A 66 27.92 -0.26 28.23
CA ARG A 66 26.75 0.54 28.59
C ARG A 66 25.49 -0.31 28.58
N SER A 67 25.27 -1.12 27.55
CA SER A 67 24.11 -1.99 27.43
C SER A 67 24.05 -3.01 28.57
N ILE A 68 25.16 -3.68 28.87
CA ILE A 68 25.24 -4.64 30.00
C ILE A 68 24.91 -3.97 31.34
N GLY A 69 25.47 -2.80 31.62
CA GLY A 69 25.17 -2.05 32.86
C GLY A 69 23.73 -1.54 32.91
N PHE A 70 23.19 -1.08 31.78
CA PHE A 70 21.83 -0.60 31.67
C PHE A 70 20.82 -1.74 31.94
N TYR A 71 20.88 -2.84 31.21
CA TYR A 71 19.92 -3.94 31.38
C TYR A 71 20.09 -4.64 32.74
N SER A 72 21.31 -4.75 33.26
CA SER A 72 21.53 -5.29 34.60
C SER A 72 20.82 -4.49 35.70
N SER A 73 20.77 -3.16 35.55
CA SER A 73 20.11 -2.27 36.51
C SER A 73 18.59 -2.15 36.30
N HIS A 74 18.08 -2.46 35.10
CA HIS A 74 16.67 -2.27 34.75
C HIS A 74 15.84 -3.56 34.76
N ILE A 75 16.45 -4.72 34.50
CA ILE A 75 15.76 -6.01 34.37
C ILE A 75 16.20 -6.97 35.49
N GLY A 76 17.51 -7.15 35.66
CA GLY A 76 18.10 -8.02 36.68
C GLY A 76 19.56 -8.32 36.33
N ALA A 77 20.37 -8.80 37.27
CA ALA A 77 21.81 -8.98 37.02
C ALA A 77 22.08 -9.92 35.83
N TYR A 78 22.97 -9.50 34.92
CA TYR A 78 23.50 -10.33 33.84
C TYR A 78 24.11 -11.61 34.43
N PRO A 79 23.77 -12.82 33.97
CA PRO A 79 24.16 -14.02 34.72
C PRO A 79 25.46 -14.70 34.27
N TRP A 80 26.08 -14.22 33.19
CA TRP A 80 27.23 -14.88 32.57
C TRP A 80 28.53 -14.08 32.75
N PRO A 81 29.69 -14.76 32.71
CA PRO A 81 30.98 -14.12 32.98
C PRO A 81 31.51 -13.26 31.81
N GLN A 82 30.88 -13.31 30.64
CA GLN A 82 31.30 -12.54 29.48
C GLN A 82 30.14 -12.17 28.55
N ALA A 83 30.33 -11.11 27.76
CA ALA A 83 29.47 -10.73 26.64
C ALA A 83 30.33 -10.25 25.46
N ALA A 84 29.92 -10.55 24.23
CA ALA A 84 30.64 -10.17 23.03
C ALA A 84 29.71 -9.66 21.93
N ALA A 85 30.18 -8.68 21.14
CA ALA A 85 29.57 -8.28 19.88
C ALA A 85 30.51 -8.56 18.71
N VAL A 86 30.01 -9.16 17.63
CA VAL A 86 30.80 -9.66 16.50
C VAL A 86 30.26 -9.13 15.18
N GLU A 87 31.07 -8.41 14.42
CA GLU A 87 30.73 -7.97 13.05
C GLU A 87 30.76 -9.16 12.08
N SER A 88 29.65 -9.39 11.38
CA SER A 88 29.55 -10.41 10.33
C SER A 88 28.60 -9.98 9.21
N GLU A 89 28.79 -10.56 8.01
CA GLU A 89 27.81 -10.42 6.93
C GLU A 89 26.57 -11.27 7.26
N LEU A 90 25.46 -10.61 7.60
CA LEU A 90 24.16 -11.24 7.83
C LEU A 90 23.28 -11.10 6.58
N ASN A 91 22.55 -12.17 6.25
CA ASN A 91 21.59 -12.19 5.13
C ASN A 91 20.14 -11.87 5.58
N ALA A 92 19.87 -11.84 6.89
CA ALA A 92 18.58 -11.54 7.48
C ALA A 92 18.78 -10.74 8.78
N GLY A 93 18.01 -9.67 8.98
CA GLY A 93 18.06 -8.84 10.19
C GLY A 93 19.25 -7.88 10.28
N GLY A 94 19.26 -7.07 11.35
CA GLY A 94 20.37 -6.19 11.75
C GLY A 94 21.39 -6.88 12.65
N GLY A 95 20.98 -7.91 13.40
CA GLY A 95 21.82 -8.73 14.26
C GLY A 95 21.25 -10.14 14.50
N MET A 96 21.90 -10.88 15.40
CA MET A 96 21.49 -12.21 15.90
C MET A 96 22.03 -12.43 17.32
N GLU A 97 21.22 -13.01 18.19
CA GLU A 97 21.30 -12.89 19.65
C GLU A 97 21.70 -14.17 20.40
N TYR A 98 22.81 -14.79 20.05
CA TYR A 98 23.26 -15.96 20.82
C TYR A 98 23.61 -15.57 22.28
N PRO A 99 23.32 -16.44 23.27
CA PRO A 99 23.75 -16.19 24.65
C PRO A 99 25.24 -15.84 24.74
N MET A 100 25.55 -14.71 25.38
CA MET A 100 26.88 -14.09 25.47
C MET A 100 27.53 -13.60 24.17
N ILE A 101 26.98 -13.87 22.98
CA ILE A 101 27.59 -13.52 21.70
C ILE A 101 26.53 -12.97 20.75
N THR A 102 26.55 -11.65 20.56
CA THR A 102 25.71 -10.99 19.57
C THR A 102 26.46 -10.86 18.25
N VAL A 103 25.77 -11.14 17.15
CA VAL A 103 26.25 -10.88 15.80
C VAL A 103 25.61 -9.60 15.32
N ILE A 104 26.41 -8.73 14.71
CA ILE A 104 25.95 -7.45 14.19
C ILE A 104 26.27 -7.42 12.69
N GLY A 105 25.27 -7.05 11.90
CA GLY A 105 25.38 -6.83 10.48
C GLY A 105 26.22 -5.59 10.14
N THR A 106 26.25 -5.24 8.85
CA THR A 106 26.91 -4.01 8.42
C THR A 106 26.11 -2.78 8.87
N MET A 107 26.77 -1.90 9.62
CA MET A 107 26.21 -0.62 10.10
C MET A 107 26.83 0.57 9.38
N TYR A 108 26.07 1.65 9.25
CA TYR A 108 26.45 2.82 8.44
C TYR A 108 26.89 4.03 9.27
N ASN A 109 26.52 4.09 10.55
CA ASN A 109 26.93 5.16 11.47
C ASN A 109 27.06 4.62 12.91
N HIS A 110 27.59 5.45 13.82
CA HIS A 110 27.87 5.07 15.21
C HIS A 110 26.62 4.88 16.07
N GLU A 111 25.58 5.69 15.85
CA GLU A 111 24.33 5.61 16.60
C GLU A 111 23.55 4.34 16.26
N GLN A 112 23.41 4.03 14.98
CA GLN A 112 22.84 2.78 14.49
C GLN A 112 23.60 1.56 15.03
N LEU A 113 24.92 1.66 15.16
CA LEU A 113 25.71 0.59 15.77
C LEU A 113 25.40 0.41 17.26
N ASP A 114 25.29 1.49 18.03
CA ASP A 114 24.93 1.43 19.47
C ASP A 114 23.51 0.90 19.66
N GLU A 115 22.55 1.36 18.83
CA GLU A 115 21.15 0.88 18.80
C GLU A 115 21.09 -0.64 18.61
N VAL A 116 21.69 -1.16 17.54
CA VAL A 116 21.68 -2.61 17.26
C VAL A 116 22.46 -3.37 18.33
N ILE A 117 23.60 -2.88 18.81
CA ILE A 117 24.31 -3.55 19.92
C ILE A 117 23.43 -3.59 21.18
N ALA A 118 22.70 -2.52 21.49
CA ALA A 118 21.81 -2.47 22.63
C ALA A 118 20.66 -3.49 22.49
N HIS A 119 20.01 -3.55 21.32
CA HIS A 119 18.97 -4.54 21.01
C HIS A 119 19.47 -5.97 21.21
N GLU A 120 20.56 -6.32 20.53
CA GLU A 120 21.07 -7.70 20.57
C GLU A 120 21.62 -8.08 21.94
N ILE A 121 22.15 -7.11 22.71
CA ILE A 121 22.59 -7.37 24.09
C ILE A 121 21.38 -7.55 25.02
N ALA A 122 20.28 -6.80 24.84
CA ALA A 122 19.05 -6.98 25.62
C ALA A 122 18.48 -8.40 25.49
N HIS A 123 18.59 -9.00 24.32
CA HIS A 123 18.19 -10.40 24.09
C HIS A 123 18.90 -11.40 24.99
N ASN A 124 20.04 -11.08 25.61
CA ASN A 124 20.62 -11.95 26.64
C ASN A 124 19.65 -12.18 27.82
N TRP A 125 18.77 -11.24 28.14
CA TRP A 125 17.76 -11.40 29.20
C TRP A 125 16.49 -12.11 28.70
N PHE A 126 15.97 -11.72 27.54
CA PHE A 126 14.65 -12.17 27.04
C PHE A 126 14.74 -13.50 26.28
N TYR A 127 15.57 -13.57 25.26
CA TYR A 127 15.94 -14.82 24.61
C TYR A 127 16.84 -15.66 25.52
N GLY A 128 18.05 -15.21 25.85
CA GLY A 128 19.05 -16.05 26.50
C GLY A 128 18.66 -16.63 27.88
N VAL A 129 18.10 -15.81 28.77
CA VAL A 129 17.80 -16.22 30.16
C VAL A 129 16.37 -16.68 30.35
N ILE A 130 15.38 -15.93 29.86
CA ILE A 130 13.96 -16.32 29.96
C ILE A 130 13.61 -17.39 28.91
N ALA A 131 14.40 -17.53 27.84
CA ALA A 131 14.17 -18.46 26.74
C ALA A 131 12.82 -18.22 26.07
N PHE A 132 12.41 -16.99 25.77
CA PHE A 132 11.18 -16.80 25.00
C PHE A 132 11.24 -17.52 23.64
N ASN A 133 10.11 -18.08 23.22
CA ASN A 133 10.01 -18.71 21.92
C ASN A 133 9.72 -17.65 20.84
N GLU A 134 10.80 -17.11 20.26
CA GLU A 134 10.76 -16.11 19.18
C GLU A 134 9.94 -16.55 17.96
N ARG A 135 9.86 -17.86 17.69
CA ARG A 135 9.17 -18.37 16.49
C ARG A 135 7.66 -18.42 16.67
N ASP A 136 7.19 -18.85 17.83
CA ASP A 136 5.75 -18.96 18.11
C ASP A 136 5.16 -17.65 18.64
N HIS A 137 5.94 -16.89 19.42
CA HIS A 137 5.52 -15.67 20.12
C HIS A 137 6.58 -14.55 20.03
N PRO A 138 6.91 -14.08 18.81
CA PRO A 138 8.00 -13.14 18.57
C PRO A 138 7.88 -11.83 19.37
N PHE A 139 6.67 -11.40 19.72
CA PHE A 139 6.48 -10.16 20.49
C PHE A 139 7.05 -10.21 21.92
N LEU A 140 7.17 -11.41 22.52
CA LEU A 140 7.76 -11.56 23.85
C LEU A 140 9.26 -11.30 23.83
N ASP A 141 9.90 -11.69 22.74
CA ASP A 141 11.33 -11.54 22.58
C ASP A 141 11.62 -10.17 21.95
N GLU A 142 11.44 -10.06 20.64
CA GLU A 142 11.73 -8.86 19.85
C GLU A 142 10.96 -7.63 20.33
N GLY A 143 9.69 -7.78 20.70
CA GLY A 143 8.87 -6.64 21.12
C GLY A 143 9.23 -6.07 22.49
N ILE A 144 9.57 -6.93 23.46
CA ILE A 144 10.03 -6.49 24.79
C ILE A 144 11.47 -5.96 24.70
N THR A 145 12.32 -6.62 23.92
CA THR A 145 13.68 -6.14 23.60
C THR A 145 13.62 -4.74 23.00
N SER A 146 12.76 -4.49 22.01
CA SER A 146 12.57 -3.18 21.38
C SER A 146 12.12 -2.10 22.39
N TYR A 147 11.22 -2.42 23.33
CA TYR A 147 10.82 -1.47 24.38
C TYR A 147 12.02 -1.04 25.26
N TYR A 148 12.88 -1.99 25.64
CA TYR A 148 14.05 -1.71 26.45
C TYR A 148 15.18 -1.03 25.66
N GLU A 149 15.33 -1.36 24.37
CA GLU A 149 16.18 -0.64 23.42
C GLU A 149 15.76 0.83 23.32
N GLN A 150 14.48 1.13 23.08
CA GLN A 150 13.97 2.50 23.04
C GLN A 150 14.28 3.28 24.34
N ARG A 151 14.17 2.63 25.50
CA ARG A 151 14.55 3.25 26.79
C ARG A 151 16.05 3.51 26.90
N TYR A 152 16.86 2.59 26.39
CA TYR A 152 18.31 2.76 26.31
C TYR A 152 18.65 3.96 25.41
N MET A 153 18.07 4.03 24.20
CA MET A 153 18.33 5.11 23.25
C MET A 153 17.92 6.47 23.82
N ARG A 154 16.72 6.60 24.41
CA ARG A 154 16.28 7.85 25.08
C ARG A 154 17.18 8.32 26.23
N LYS A 155 17.97 7.43 26.83
CA LYS A 155 18.89 7.79 27.93
C LYS A 155 20.19 8.40 27.42
N TYR A 156 20.64 8.01 26.24
CA TYR A 156 21.99 8.33 25.75
C TYR A 156 22.01 9.20 24.50
N TYR A 157 20.91 9.26 23.77
CA TYR A 157 20.71 10.05 22.58
C TYR A 157 19.57 11.05 22.82
N GLU A 158 19.69 12.25 22.27
CA GLU A 158 18.55 13.17 22.19
C GLU A 158 17.55 12.60 21.19
N GLU A 159 16.26 12.89 21.36
CA GLU A 159 15.26 12.50 20.35
C GLU A 159 15.62 13.18 19.02
N GLU A 160 16.25 12.44 18.11
CA GLU A 160 16.43 12.90 16.74
C GLU A 160 15.08 12.87 16.03
N ASP A 161 14.69 14.02 15.48
CA ASP A 161 13.69 14.01 14.41
C ASP A 161 14.35 13.23 13.25
N TRP A 162 13.88 12.02 12.96
CA TRP A 162 14.34 11.17 11.83
C TRP A 162 14.30 11.94 10.49
N PHE A 163 13.60 13.07 10.48
CA PHE A 163 13.41 14.02 9.41
C PHE A 163 14.10 15.37 9.67
N SER A 164 15.18 15.40 10.45
CA SER A 164 15.93 16.62 10.81
C SER A 164 16.74 17.22 9.65
N ASP A 165 16.95 16.47 8.58
CA ASP A 165 17.70 16.91 7.39
C ASP A 165 16.96 18.04 6.62
N GLU A 166 17.63 18.89 5.84
CA GLU A 166 16.94 20.02 5.15
C GLU A 166 16.15 19.61 3.88
N GLY A 167 16.01 18.30 3.64
CA GLY A 167 15.37 17.74 2.45
C GLY A 167 13.86 17.99 2.33
N ILE A 168 13.32 17.81 1.12
CA ILE A 168 11.88 17.91 0.86
C ILE A 168 11.09 16.89 1.69
N LEU A 169 11.61 15.66 1.84
CA LEU A 169 11.01 14.62 2.69
C LEU A 169 10.96 15.05 4.14
N ALA A 170 12.06 15.58 4.67
CA ALA A 170 12.12 16.07 6.03
C ALA A 170 11.09 17.17 6.33
N ARG A 171 10.92 18.13 5.41
CA ARG A 171 9.88 19.17 5.52
C ARG A 171 8.45 18.61 5.47
N LEU A 172 8.24 17.50 4.77
CA LEU A 172 6.94 16.85 4.65
C LEU A 172 6.55 16.09 5.93
N PHE A 173 7.53 15.48 6.60
CA PHE A 173 7.33 14.67 7.82
C PHE A 173 7.66 15.40 9.13
N ARG A 174 8.07 16.67 9.09
CA ARG A 174 8.37 17.47 10.29
C ARG A 174 7.22 17.47 11.31
N ASN A 175 7.57 17.21 12.57
CA ASN A 175 6.66 17.07 13.72
C ASN A 175 5.66 15.91 13.57
N VAL A 176 6.04 14.84 12.85
CA VAL A 176 5.30 13.58 12.80
C VAL A 176 6.06 12.59 13.66
N ASP A 177 5.38 12.01 14.64
CA ASP A 177 5.90 10.85 15.38
C ASP A 177 6.07 9.69 14.39
N ALA A 178 7.32 9.30 14.13
CA ALA A 178 7.66 8.33 13.10
C ALA A 178 7.10 6.93 13.41
N GLU A 179 7.21 6.47 14.65
CA GLU A 179 6.73 5.15 15.09
C GLU A 179 5.21 5.07 15.02
N LYS A 180 4.53 6.08 15.56
CA LYS A 180 3.08 6.15 15.51
C LYS A 180 2.58 6.27 14.08
N PHE A 181 3.24 7.09 13.26
CA PHE A 181 2.90 7.21 11.85
C PHE A 181 3.05 5.88 11.11
N GLN A 182 4.15 5.16 11.34
CA GLN A 182 4.38 3.83 10.76
C GLN A 182 3.28 2.84 11.17
N TYR A 183 2.91 2.80 12.45
CA TYR A 183 1.76 2.03 12.92
C TYR A 183 0.47 2.42 12.18
N LEU A 184 0.16 3.72 12.08
CA LEU A 184 -1.06 4.22 11.42
C LEU A 184 -1.10 3.92 9.92
N LEU A 185 0.05 3.82 9.24
CA LEU A 185 0.13 3.46 7.82
C LEU A 185 -0.45 2.06 7.56
N LEU A 186 -0.28 1.12 8.49
CA LEU A 186 -0.80 -0.24 8.38
C LEU A 186 -2.14 -0.42 9.11
N ALA A 187 -2.31 0.21 10.27
CA ALA A 187 -3.48 0.01 11.12
C ALA A 187 -4.76 0.64 10.55
N ARG A 188 -4.69 1.84 9.96
CA ARG A 188 -5.87 2.49 9.36
C ARG A 188 -6.44 1.76 8.14
N PRO A 189 -5.63 1.19 7.22
CA PRO A 189 -6.15 0.33 6.16
C PRO A 189 -6.38 -1.13 6.61
N HIS A 190 -6.24 -1.46 7.89
CA HIS A 190 -6.36 -2.82 8.44
C HIS A 190 -5.42 -3.83 7.75
N LEU A 191 -4.19 -3.40 7.50
CA LEU A 191 -3.10 -4.22 6.98
C LEU A 191 -2.11 -4.65 8.07
N ASP A 192 -2.23 -4.09 9.27
CA ASP A 192 -1.47 -4.53 10.43
C ASP A 192 -1.93 -5.93 10.88
N GLN A 193 -1.05 -6.62 11.61
CA GLN A 193 -1.29 -7.91 12.22
C GLN A 193 -1.21 -7.75 13.75
N TYR A 194 -1.80 -8.68 14.50
CA TYR A 194 -1.59 -8.72 15.95
C TYR A 194 -0.25 -9.41 16.29
N PRO A 195 0.52 -8.92 17.28
CA PRO A 195 1.88 -9.40 17.59
C PRO A 195 1.98 -10.87 18.01
N ASN A 196 0.96 -11.42 18.68
CA ASN A 196 0.97 -12.79 19.19
C ASN A 196 0.58 -13.84 18.13
N GLN A 197 1.41 -13.98 17.09
CA GLN A 197 1.28 -14.98 16.03
C GLN A 197 2.62 -15.65 15.78
N ASN A 198 2.60 -16.85 15.19
CA ASN A 198 3.84 -17.45 14.69
C ASN A 198 4.51 -16.54 13.65
N ALA A 199 5.84 -16.45 13.70
CA ALA A 199 6.67 -15.63 12.82
C ALA A 199 6.37 -15.86 11.32
N ASP A 200 6.00 -17.09 10.93
CA ASP A 200 5.68 -17.45 9.54
C ASP A 200 4.39 -16.82 8.99
N ARG A 201 3.56 -16.25 9.86
CA ARG A 201 2.32 -15.56 9.48
C ARG A 201 2.53 -14.10 9.12
N PHE A 202 3.66 -13.52 9.49
CA PHE A 202 3.93 -12.13 9.21
C PHE A 202 4.47 -11.93 7.78
N THR A 203 4.09 -10.82 7.16
CA THR A 203 4.94 -10.27 6.09
C THR A 203 6.17 -9.62 6.71
N SER A 204 7.26 -9.43 5.97
CA SER A 204 8.45 -8.75 6.50
C SER A 204 8.14 -7.36 7.07
N ILE A 205 7.23 -6.61 6.42
CA ILE A 205 6.79 -5.29 6.90
C ILE A 205 6.01 -5.41 8.21
N ASN A 206 5.11 -6.38 8.30
CA ASN A 206 4.33 -6.62 9.52
C ASN A 206 5.16 -7.19 10.65
N TYR A 207 6.22 -7.96 10.37
CA TYR A 207 7.15 -8.42 11.40
C TYR A 207 7.81 -7.20 12.05
N GLY A 208 8.47 -6.34 11.27
CA GLY A 208 9.07 -5.11 11.80
C GLY A 208 8.06 -4.16 12.47
N ASN A 209 6.89 -3.92 11.85
CA ASN A 209 5.92 -2.99 12.42
C ASN A 209 5.18 -3.52 13.64
N ASP A 210 4.62 -4.74 13.54
CA ASP A 210 3.69 -5.25 14.55
C ASP A 210 4.41 -5.95 15.69
N VAL A 211 5.52 -6.65 15.42
CA VAL A 211 6.29 -7.33 16.47
C VAL A 211 7.15 -6.34 17.25
N TYR A 212 7.94 -5.50 16.58
CA TYR A 212 8.88 -4.57 17.23
C TYR A 212 8.16 -3.29 17.65
N ILE A 213 7.82 -2.45 16.68
CA ILE A 213 7.39 -1.06 16.91
C ILE A 213 6.08 -0.99 17.69
N LYS A 214 5.05 -1.69 17.24
CA LYS A 214 3.74 -1.70 17.89
C LYS A 214 3.82 -2.28 19.31
N THR A 215 4.60 -3.34 19.53
CA THR A 215 4.76 -3.92 20.87
C THR A 215 5.51 -2.96 21.80
N ALA A 216 6.60 -2.35 21.33
CA ALA A 216 7.36 -1.36 22.09
C ALA A 216 6.50 -0.15 22.48
N ALA A 217 5.73 0.39 21.52
CA ALA A 217 4.77 1.47 21.75
C ALA A 217 3.69 1.07 22.78
N LEU A 218 3.25 -0.19 22.80
CA LEU A 218 2.28 -0.66 23.80
C LEU A 218 2.87 -0.78 25.21
N PHE A 219 4.12 -1.20 25.37
CA PHE A 219 4.78 -1.19 26.68
C PHE A 219 5.06 0.24 27.16
N SER A 220 5.50 1.13 26.27
CA SER A 220 5.56 2.57 26.54
C SER A 220 4.19 3.12 26.95
N TYR A 221 3.12 2.67 26.31
CA TYR A 221 1.76 3.07 26.67
C TYR A 221 1.34 2.60 28.07
N ILE A 222 1.70 1.38 28.45
CA ILE A 222 1.52 0.88 29.83
C ILE A 222 2.31 1.74 30.81
N GLU A 223 3.58 2.04 30.50
CA GLU A 223 4.47 2.87 31.33
C GLU A 223 3.82 4.22 31.67
N LYS A 224 3.22 4.88 30.68
CA LYS A 224 2.54 6.18 30.85
C LYS A 224 1.25 6.07 31.67
N TYR A 225 0.56 4.93 31.60
CA TYR A 225 -0.71 4.70 32.30
C TYR A 225 -0.55 4.29 33.77
N ILE A 226 0.46 3.50 34.13
CA ILE A 226 0.69 3.03 35.51
C ILE A 226 1.90 3.66 36.20
N GLY A 227 2.77 4.33 35.43
CA GLY A 227 4.04 4.89 35.89
C GLY A 227 5.20 3.91 35.73
N GLN A 228 6.38 4.46 35.41
CA GLN A 228 7.60 3.70 35.14
C GLN A 228 8.00 2.78 36.29
N GLU A 229 8.00 3.26 37.53
CA GLU A 229 8.41 2.47 38.70
C GLU A 229 7.58 1.19 38.88
N LYS A 230 6.27 1.25 38.59
CA LYS A 230 5.38 0.09 38.70
C LYS A 230 5.64 -0.92 37.60
N LEU A 231 5.79 -0.46 36.36
CA LEU A 231 6.10 -1.34 35.24
C LEU A 231 7.48 -2.00 35.41
N ASP A 232 8.48 -1.25 35.85
CA ASP A 232 9.81 -1.76 36.16
C ASP A 232 9.76 -2.86 37.23
N SER A 233 9.04 -2.63 38.34
CA SER A 233 8.85 -3.65 39.38
C SER A 233 8.14 -4.90 38.86
N LEU A 234 7.14 -4.73 38.00
CA LEU A 234 6.37 -5.83 37.42
C LEU A 234 7.20 -6.70 36.48
N LEU A 235 7.99 -6.08 35.58
CA LEU A 235 8.85 -6.80 34.64
C LEU A 235 10.07 -7.44 35.34
N ARG A 236 10.68 -6.77 36.33
CA ARG A 236 11.76 -7.36 37.14
C ARG A 236 11.28 -8.59 37.91
N SER A 237 10.11 -8.50 38.56
CA SER A 237 9.54 -9.65 39.28
C SER A 237 9.14 -10.80 38.35
N PHE A 238 8.75 -10.49 37.11
CA PHE A 238 8.55 -11.52 36.07
C PHE A 238 9.87 -12.19 35.69
N TYR A 239 10.92 -11.41 35.39
CA TYR A 239 12.25 -11.92 35.09
C TYR A 239 12.77 -12.82 36.20
N GLU A 240 12.75 -12.39 37.46
CA GLU A 240 13.23 -13.21 38.58
C GLU A 240 12.42 -14.51 38.77
N LYS A 241 11.10 -14.48 38.52
CA LYS A 241 10.25 -15.67 38.58
C LYS A 241 10.56 -16.67 37.46
N TRP A 242 10.93 -16.19 36.29
CA TRP A 242 11.10 -16.98 35.05
C TRP A 242 12.54 -17.15 34.59
N LYS A 243 13.51 -16.67 35.37
CA LYS A 243 14.94 -16.83 35.14
C LYS A 243 15.31 -18.29 34.89
N PHE A 244 15.91 -18.58 33.73
CA PHE A 244 16.28 -19.92 33.26
C PHE A 244 15.10 -20.91 33.16
N LYS A 245 13.92 -20.41 32.75
CA LYS A 245 12.72 -21.21 32.45
C LYS A 245 12.27 -20.94 31.01
N HIS A 246 10.99 -21.13 30.68
CA HIS A 246 10.44 -20.97 29.33
C HIS A 246 8.93 -20.58 29.38
N PRO A 247 8.59 -19.33 29.71
CA PRO A 247 7.21 -18.87 29.79
C PRO A 247 6.55 -18.65 28.42
N TYR A 248 5.22 -18.70 28.43
CA TYR A 248 4.33 -18.38 27.30
C TYR A 248 3.60 -17.06 27.52
N PRO A 249 2.91 -16.48 26.50
CA PRO A 249 2.17 -15.22 26.65
C PRO A 249 1.19 -15.21 27.83
N GLU A 250 0.55 -16.34 28.11
CA GLU A 250 -0.41 -16.50 29.22
C GLU A 250 0.27 -16.34 30.59
N ASP A 251 1.54 -16.72 30.72
CA ASP A 251 2.30 -16.55 31.96
C ASP A 251 2.57 -15.07 32.26
N LEU A 252 2.80 -14.26 31.21
CA LEU A 252 2.96 -12.81 31.34
C LEU A 252 1.61 -12.15 31.67
N GLU A 253 0.52 -12.55 31.00
CA GLU A 253 -0.85 -12.08 31.31
C GLU A 253 -1.21 -12.39 32.78
N ASP A 254 -0.95 -13.61 33.22
CA ASP A 254 -1.23 -14.05 34.58
C ASP A 254 -0.37 -13.32 35.61
N HIS A 255 0.89 -13.00 35.28
CA HIS A 255 1.76 -12.22 36.17
C HIS A 255 1.26 -10.78 36.33
N PHE A 256 0.82 -10.13 35.26
CA PHE A 256 0.18 -8.80 35.33
C PHE A 256 -1.08 -8.86 36.20
N ARG A 257 -1.95 -9.85 35.97
CA ARG A 257 -3.19 -10.03 36.74
C ARG A 257 -2.96 -10.28 38.23
N GLN A 258 -1.87 -10.94 38.60
CA GLN A 258 -1.54 -11.25 40.00
C GLN A 258 -0.91 -10.08 40.75
N ASN A 259 -0.23 -9.18 40.05
CA ASN A 259 0.62 -8.16 40.67
C ASN A 259 0.17 -6.71 40.40
N GLU A 260 -0.86 -6.49 39.58
CA GLU A 260 -1.47 -5.16 39.39
C GLU A 260 -3.00 -5.24 39.45
N THR A 261 -3.61 -4.20 40.02
CA THR A 261 -5.06 -4.10 40.26
C THR A 261 -5.84 -3.63 39.04
N LYS A 262 -5.18 -2.93 38.13
CA LYS A 262 -5.77 -2.45 36.87
C LYS A 262 -5.92 -3.62 35.88
N ASP A 263 -6.97 -3.56 35.07
CA ASP A 263 -7.22 -4.58 34.04
C ASP A 263 -6.39 -4.32 32.77
N PHE A 264 -5.58 -5.30 32.37
CA PHE A 264 -4.77 -5.28 31.14
C PHE A 264 -5.35 -6.16 30.03
N THR A 265 -6.61 -6.57 30.13
CA THR A 265 -7.31 -7.30 29.06
C THR A 265 -7.26 -6.55 27.73
N TRP A 266 -7.27 -5.21 27.76
CA TRP A 266 -7.13 -4.36 26.57
C TRP A 266 -5.75 -4.51 25.89
N PHE A 267 -4.70 -4.80 26.65
CA PHE A 267 -3.36 -5.04 26.12
C PHE A 267 -3.25 -6.47 25.58
N PHE A 268 -3.42 -7.49 26.44
CA PHE A 268 -3.20 -8.90 26.08
C PHE A 268 -4.22 -9.42 25.05
N LYS A 269 -5.51 -9.19 25.30
CA LYS A 269 -6.61 -9.68 24.43
C LYS A 269 -7.04 -8.66 23.38
N GLY A 270 -6.74 -7.38 23.58
CA GLY A 270 -7.02 -6.33 22.61
C GLY A 270 -5.90 -6.23 21.59
N PHE A 271 -4.77 -5.62 21.95
CA PHE A 271 -3.72 -5.31 21.00
C PHE A 271 -2.81 -6.49 20.64
N ILE A 272 -2.40 -7.29 21.64
CA ILE A 272 -1.42 -8.36 21.47
C ILE A 272 -1.99 -9.55 20.70
N SER A 273 -3.24 -9.94 21.01
CA SER A 273 -3.85 -11.18 20.48
C SER A 273 -5.08 -10.97 19.59
N SER A 274 -5.36 -9.76 19.09
CA SER A 274 -6.49 -9.55 18.17
C SER A 274 -6.27 -8.42 17.16
N ASP A 275 -6.96 -8.49 16.02
CA ASP A 275 -6.94 -7.44 14.98
C ASP A 275 -7.79 -6.21 15.33
N ARG A 276 -8.33 -6.15 16.55
CA ARG A 276 -9.10 -5.01 17.05
C ARG A 276 -8.22 -3.76 17.17
N LYS A 277 -8.86 -2.60 17.21
CA LYS A 277 -8.19 -1.30 17.18
C LYS A 277 -8.79 -0.38 18.22
N MET A 278 -8.01 0.55 18.76
CA MET A 278 -8.55 1.63 19.60
C MET A 278 -9.11 2.74 18.71
N ASP A 279 -10.35 3.16 18.97
CA ASP A 279 -11.04 4.26 18.25
C ASP A 279 -12.07 4.88 19.20
N TYR A 280 -11.61 5.80 20.03
CA TYR A 280 -12.46 6.69 20.80
C TYR A 280 -12.89 7.88 19.95
N ARG A 281 -13.99 8.52 20.32
CA ARG A 281 -14.50 9.72 19.63
C ARG A 281 -15.21 10.64 20.59
N MET A 282 -14.91 11.93 20.53
CA MET A 282 -15.69 12.95 21.22
C MET A 282 -17.01 13.21 20.48
N LYS A 283 -18.14 12.87 21.11
CA LYS A 283 -19.46 12.88 20.48
C LYS A 283 -20.25 14.17 20.71
N SER A 284 -20.18 14.74 21.90
CA SER A 284 -20.88 15.99 22.24
C SER A 284 -20.34 16.61 23.51
N LEU A 285 -20.54 17.91 23.65
CA LEU A 285 -20.24 18.69 24.83
C LEU A 285 -21.50 19.42 25.28
N GLN A 286 -21.77 19.41 26.59
CA GLN A 286 -22.85 20.15 27.21
C GLN A 286 -22.31 20.95 28.40
N LYS A 287 -22.56 22.26 28.40
CA LYS A 287 -22.22 23.12 29.54
C LYS A 287 -23.29 22.98 30.61
N GLU A 288 -22.85 22.70 31.84
CA GLU A 288 -23.67 22.72 33.06
C GLU A 288 -23.26 23.92 33.92
N ASN A 289 -24.01 24.21 35.00
CA ASN A 289 -23.75 25.40 35.84
C ASN A 289 -22.31 25.42 36.40
N ASP A 290 -21.81 24.27 36.84
CA ASP A 290 -20.50 24.16 37.51
C ASP A 290 -19.49 23.22 36.81
N SER A 291 -19.86 22.64 35.66
CA SER A 291 -18.99 21.70 34.95
C SER A 291 -19.29 21.65 33.47
N ILE A 292 -18.41 21.02 32.71
CA ILE A 292 -18.67 20.65 31.31
C ILE A 292 -18.78 19.13 31.22
N SER A 293 -19.90 18.65 30.70
CA SER A 293 -20.16 17.24 30.42
C SER A 293 -19.76 16.90 28.99
N ILE A 294 -18.86 15.94 28.83
CA ILE A 294 -18.29 15.49 27.55
C ILE A 294 -18.73 14.04 27.34
N LYS A 295 -19.44 13.79 26.25
CA LYS A 295 -19.83 12.44 25.84
C LYS A 295 -18.75 11.88 24.92
N ILE A 296 -18.13 10.79 25.34
CA ILE A 296 -17.13 10.05 24.56
C ILE A 296 -17.72 8.69 24.18
N GLU A 297 -17.44 8.24 22.96
CA GLU A 297 -17.90 6.96 22.41
C GLU A 297 -16.69 6.12 21.99
N ASN A 298 -16.67 4.84 22.40
CA ASN A 298 -15.78 3.82 21.86
C ASN A 298 -16.46 3.22 20.62
N CYS A 299 -15.88 3.41 19.42
CA CYS A 299 -16.49 3.09 18.13
C CYS A 299 -16.46 1.59 17.75
N ASN A 300 -16.54 0.70 18.75
CA ASN A 300 -16.32 -0.77 18.69
C ASN A 300 -14.84 -1.18 18.65
N GLY A 301 -14.00 -0.47 19.42
CA GLY A 301 -12.58 -0.74 19.55
C GLY A 301 -12.18 -1.47 20.84
N ILE A 302 -10.88 -1.50 21.08
CA ILE A 302 -10.25 -1.98 22.32
C ILE A 302 -10.66 -1.07 23.49
N GLU A 303 -10.97 -1.64 24.66
CA GLU A 303 -11.30 -0.91 25.89
C GLU A 303 -10.03 -0.46 26.62
N ALA A 304 -9.12 0.19 25.89
CA ALA A 304 -7.89 0.71 26.44
C ALA A 304 -8.17 1.98 27.26
N PRO A 305 -7.39 2.25 28.32
CA PRO A 305 -7.44 3.54 29.01
C PRO A 305 -7.07 4.66 28.03
N PHE A 306 -7.29 5.92 28.39
CA PHE A 306 -6.80 7.07 27.62
C PHE A 306 -6.66 8.31 28.51
N LEU A 307 -5.77 9.22 28.14
CA LEU A 307 -5.63 10.51 28.82
C LEU A 307 -6.68 11.50 28.27
N LEU A 308 -7.50 12.08 29.15
CA LEU A 308 -8.40 13.19 28.79
C LEU A 308 -7.83 14.50 29.32
N SER A 309 -7.65 15.48 28.43
CA SER A 309 -7.09 16.79 28.77
C SER A 309 -8.03 17.94 28.40
N ALA A 310 -8.09 18.95 29.28
CA ALA A 310 -8.73 20.23 29.04
C ALA A 310 -7.65 21.27 28.74
N ILE A 311 -7.74 21.98 27.61
CA ILE A 311 -6.69 22.88 27.13
C ILE A 311 -7.18 24.33 27.08
N LYS A 312 -6.33 25.27 27.48
CA LYS A 312 -6.54 26.71 27.33
C LYS A 312 -5.23 27.38 26.92
N ASN A 313 -5.24 28.20 25.87
CA ASN A 313 -4.03 28.85 25.34
C ASN A 313 -2.86 27.85 25.10
N ASP A 314 -3.17 26.67 24.55
CA ASP A 314 -2.23 25.56 24.33
C ASP A 314 -1.59 24.96 25.61
N GLU A 315 -2.04 25.35 26.80
CA GLU A 315 -1.63 24.78 28.08
C GLU A 315 -2.66 23.80 28.65
N LYS A 316 -2.17 22.71 29.27
CA LYS A 316 -3.03 21.70 29.93
C LYS A 316 -3.52 22.24 31.27
N MET A 317 -4.83 22.50 31.36
CA MET A 317 -5.48 22.95 32.59
C MET A 317 -5.86 21.79 33.50
N GLU A 318 -6.30 20.68 32.91
CA GLU A 318 -6.69 19.44 33.60
C GLU A 318 -6.23 18.28 32.72
N SER A 319 -5.71 17.20 33.32
CA SER A 319 -5.40 15.96 32.61
C SER A 319 -5.63 14.76 33.52
N LYS A 320 -6.39 13.77 33.04
CA LYS A 320 -6.78 12.61 33.84
C LYS A 320 -6.87 11.36 32.98
N TRP A 321 -6.24 10.28 33.46
CA TRP A 321 -6.43 8.94 32.89
C TRP A 321 -7.85 8.45 33.16
N ILE A 322 -8.51 8.01 32.10
CA ILE A 322 -9.83 7.41 32.12
C ILE A 322 -9.68 5.94 31.76
N ASP A 323 -10.18 5.06 32.61
CA ASP A 323 -10.22 3.63 32.28
C ASP A 323 -11.12 3.39 31.08
N GLY A 324 -10.70 2.45 30.23
CA GLY A 324 -11.41 2.08 29.03
C GLY A 324 -12.83 1.60 29.32
N PHE A 325 -13.72 1.78 28.35
CA PHE A 325 -15.12 1.36 28.44
C PHE A 325 -15.69 1.02 27.07
N LYS A 326 -16.74 0.20 27.08
CA LYS A 326 -17.58 -0.12 25.93
C LYS A 326 -18.70 0.91 25.71
N GLY A 327 -19.04 1.19 24.46
CA GLY A 327 -20.17 2.04 24.11
C GLY A 327 -19.89 3.52 24.35
N SER A 328 -20.73 4.23 25.10
CA SER A 328 -20.56 5.67 25.37
C SER A 328 -20.53 5.96 26.87
N LYS A 329 -19.69 6.93 27.27
CA LYS A 329 -19.58 7.42 28.65
C LYS A 329 -19.64 8.95 28.66
N ILE A 330 -20.24 9.51 29.71
CA ILE A 330 -20.22 10.95 29.95
C ILE A 330 -19.21 11.22 31.05
N LEU A 331 -18.28 12.13 30.80
CA LEU A 331 -17.24 12.56 31.72
C LEU A 331 -17.44 14.03 32.05
N LYS A 332 -17.22 14.41 33.30
CA LYS A 332 -17.32 15.79 33.76
C LYS A 332 -15.93 16.38 33.94
N SER A 333 -15.71 17.56 33.38
CA SER A 333 -14.52 18.38 33.67
C SER A 333 -14.91 19.61 34.48
N SER A 334 -14.01 19.98 35.39
CA SER A 334 -14.11 21.20 36.19
C SER A 334 -13.68 22.46 35.42
N CYS A 335 -13.01 22.30 34.28
CA CYS A 335 -12.49 23.41 33.48
C CYS A 335 -13.60 24.11 32.67
N ARG A 336 -14.06 25.27 33.16
CA ARG A 336 -15.15 26.05 32.53
C ARG A 336 -14.72 26.94 31.37
N ASP A 337 -13.48 27.42 31.38
CA ASP A 337 -12.94 28.36 30.40
C ASP A 337 -11.81 27.75 29.55
N CYS A 338 -11.88 26.44 29.29
CA CYS A 338 -11.06 25.80 28.29
C CYS A 338 -11.49 26.19 26.87
N ASP A 339 -10.55 26.12 25.95
CA ASP A 339 -10.79 26.33 24.53
C ASP A 339 -11.29 25.04 23.86
N TYR A 340 -10.72 23.90 24.24
CA TYR A 340 -11.12 22.57 23.76
C TYR A 340 -10.75 21.46 24.75
N PHE A 341 -11.33 20.29 24.53
CA PHE A 341 -10.94 19.03 25.17
C PHE A 341 -10.31 18.11 24.14
N ALA A 342 -9.33 17.30 24.55
CA ALA A 342 -8.67 16.32 23.70
C ALA A 342 -8.46 14.99 24.43
N ILE A 343 -8.64 13.89 23.71
CA ILE A 343 -8.19 12.56 24.08
C ILE A 343 -6.74 12.44 23.59
N ASP A 344 -5.88 11.96 24.47
CA ASP A 344 -4.49 11.65 24.20
C ASP A 344 -3.73 12.85 23.60
N ILE A 345 -3.72 13.97 24.33
CA ILE A 345 -3.07 15.20 23.86
C ILE A 345 -1.58 14.98 23.54
N ASP A 346 -0.95 14.06 24.29
CA ASP A 346 0.47 13.68 24.24
C ASP A 346 0.79 12.62 23.20
N GLN A 347 -0.22 12.08 22.50
CA GLN A 347 -0.07 11.07 21.44
C GLN A 347 0.50 9.72 21.91
N GLU A 348 0.35 9.38 23.19
CA GLU A 348 0.87 8.15 23.81
C GLU A 348 0.04 6.89 23.45
N SER A 349 -1.21 7.07 23.02
CA SER A 349 -2.11 5.97 22.67
C SER A 349 -2.05 5.59 21.20
N LEU A 350 -2.44 4.36 20.88
CA LEU A 350 -2.55 3.84 19.51
C LEU A 350 -3.95 4.02 18.90
N ASP A 351 -4.63 5.13 19.23
CA ASP A 351 -5.94 5.46 18.67
C ASP A 351 -5.84 5.73 17.16
N LEU A 352 -6.73 5.10 16.38
CA LEU A 352 -6.67 5.17 14.93
C LEU A 352 -6.99 6.55 14.36
N TYR A 353 -7.90 7.30 14.97
CA TYR A 353 -8.55 8.46 14.38
C TYR A 353 -8.49 9.66 15.31
N GLU A 354 -7.28 10.14 15.56
CA GLU A 354 -7.00 11.34 16.37
C GLU A 354 -7.77 12.59 15.94
N ASN A 355 -8.24 12.62 14.70
CA ASN A 355 -9.02 13.71 14.14
C ASN A 355 -10.45 13.79 14.68
N ASN A 356 -10.91 12.77 15.41
CA ASN A 356 -12.21 12.74 16.07
C ASN A 356 -12.07 12.81 17.62
N ASN A 357 -10.84 12.98 18.11
CA ASN A 357 -10.46 12.94 19.52
C ASN A 357 -10.45 14.30 20.21
N TYR A 358 -11.01 15.34 19.59
CA TYR A 358 -11.12 16.65 20.23
C TYR A 358 -12.51 17.27 20.00
N ILE A 359 -12.88 18.22 20.87
CA ILE A 359 -14.11 19.00 20.74
C ILE A 359 -13.89 20.43 21.25
N GLN A 360 -14.26 21.43 20.45
CA GLN A 360 -14.12 22.84 20.84
C GLN A 360 -15.21 23.24 21.84
N ALA A 361 -14.85 23.94 22.91
CA ALA A 361 -15.78 24.36 23.95
C ALA A 361 -16.49 25.70 23.63
N LYS A 362 -15.97 26.47 22.67
CA LYS A 362 -16.43 27.84 22.36
C LYS A 362 -17.09 28.02 20.98
N SER A 363 -17.08 27.00 20.11
CA SER A 363 -17.57 27.10 18.72
C SER A 363 -18.94 26.44 18.50
N ALA A 364 -19.74 27.03 17.61
CA ALA A 364 -20.99 26.41 17.11
C ALA A 364 -20.73 25.19 16.21
N PHE A 365 -19.54 25.11 15.59
CA PHE A 365 -19.05 23.97 14.82
C PHE A 365 -18.02 23.18 15.62
N ASN A 366 -18.38 22.81 16.85
CA ASN A 366 -17.45 22.26 17.85
C ASN A 366 -16.73 20.95 17.47
N LYS A 367 -17.12 20.28 16.39
CA LYS A 367 -16.53 19.01 15.91
C LYS A 367 -15.69 19.14 14.63
N ILE A 368 -15.69 20.32 14.00
CA ILE A 368 -14.96 20.52 12.74
C ILE A 368 -13.55 20.94 13.09
N GLU A 369 -12.58 20.21 12.53
CA GLU A 369 -11.18 20.50 12.82
C GLU A 369 -10.73 21.74 12.08
N LYS A 370 -9.54 22.21 12.46
CA LYS A 370 -8.86 23.20 11.64
C LYS A 370 -8.62 22.61 10.24
N ILE A 371 -9.26 23.20 9.23
CA ILE A 371 -8.99 22.89 7.82
C ILE A 371 -7.74 23.66 7.41
N ASN A 372 -6.74 22.95 6.92
CA ASN A 372 -5.49 23.53 6.47
C ASN A 372 -5.34 23.29 4.96
N LEU A 373 -5.14 24.36 4.19
CA LEU A 373 -4.82 24.26 2.77
C LEU A 373 -3.31 24.18 2.61
N ARG A 374 -2.82 23.15 1.93
CA ARG A 374 -1.39 22.97 1.67
C ARG A 374 -1.13 22.74 0.19
N LEU A 375 0.02 23.21 -0.26
CA LEU A 375 0.59 22.78 -1.54
C LEU A 375 1.19 21.38 -1.31
N TRP A 376 0.76 20.39 -2.10
CA TRP A 376 1.28 19.02 -2.05
C TRP A 376 1.21 18.27 -0.68
N PRO A 377 0.08 18.22 0.05
CA PRO A 377 0.02 17.45 1.29
C PRO A 377 -0.02 15.97 0.96
N LEU A 378 1.15 15.36 1.04
CA LEU A 378 1.29 13.91 1.10
C LEU A 378 0.86 13.39 2.47
N ILE A 379 1.08 14.20 3.53
CA ILE A 379 0.89 13.78 4.93
C ILE A 379 -0.03 14.76 5.66
N ASP A 380 -1.01 14.16 6.30
CA ASP A 380 -2.00 14.76 7.17
C ASP A 380 -1.44 14.89 8.59
N LYS A 381 -1.59 16.06 9.20
CA LYS A 381 -1.14 16.26 10.59
C LYS A 381 -2.22 15.88 11.61
N PRO A 382 -1.81 15.38 12.80
CA PRO A 382 -2.72 15.16 13.92
C PRO A 382 -3.63 16.35 14.17
N ARG A 383 -4.93 16.08 14.41
CA ARG A 383 -5.97 17.08 14.79
C ARG A 383 -6.20 18.20 13.76
N SER A 384 -5.87 17.97 12.50
CA SER A 384 -6.20 18.88 11.42
C SER A 384 -6.66 18.12 10.19
N THR A 385 -7.48 18.77 9.36
CA THR A 385 -7.84 18.23 8.06
C THR A 385 -7.06 18.98 6.98
N ASP A 386 -5.98 18.34 6.51
CA ASP A 386 -5.17 18.86 5.43
C ASP A 386 -5.85 18.59 4.07
N ILE A 387 -6.14 19.66 3.33
CA ILE A 387 -6.62 19.62 1.94
C ILE A 387 -5.48 20.08 1.02
N GLY A 388 -5.19 19.23 0.04
CA GLY A 388 -4.13 19.44 -0.91
C GLY A 388 -4.54 20.19 -2.13
N ILE A 389 -3.67 21.10 -2.58
CA ILE A 389 -3.84 21.82 -3.84
C ILE A 389 -2.54 21.67 -4.63
N THR A 390 -2.65 21.05 -5.81
CA THR A 390 -1.51 20.75 -6.67
C THR A 390 -1.77 21.28 -8.08
N PRO A 391 -0.94 22.18 -8.63
CA PRO A 391 -1.06 22.57 -10.04
C PRO A 391 -0.85 21.35 -10.95
N VAL A 392 -1.72 21.17 -11.93
CA VAL A 392 -1.64 20.06 -12.88
C VAL A 392 -1.68 20.55 -14.33
N ILE A 393 -0.88 19.89 -15.17
CA ILE A 393 -0.88 20.08 -16.62
C ILE A 393 -1.38 18.78 -17.24
N ASN A 394 -2.30 18.88 -18.19
CA ASN A 394 -2.86 17.76 -18.93
C ASN A 394 -2.81 18.07 -20.43
N PHE A 395 -2.91 17.04 -21.27
CA PHE A 395 -2.92 17.19 -22.72
C PHE A 395 -3.78 16.14 -23.42
N ASN A 396 -4.80 16.54 -24.16
CA ASN A 396 -5.45 15.65 -25.13
C ASN A 396 -5.69 16.36 -26.47
N ASN A 397 -6.00 15.61 -27.53
CA ASN A 397 -6.15 16.19 -28.87
C ASN A 397 -7.31 17.19 -28.99
N TYR A 398 -8.29 17.18 -28.07
CA TYR A 398 -9.47 18.02 -28.12
C TYR A 398 -9.31 19.26 -27.23
N ASP A 399 -9.00 19.07 -25.96
CA ASP A 399 -8.73 20.17 -25.02
C ASP A 399 -7.39 20.87 -25.28
N GLY A 400 -6.47 20.22 -26.02
CA GLY A 400 -5.11 20.70 -26.24
C GLY A 400 -4.28 20.61 -24.97
N ILE A 401 -3.30 21.49 -24.81
CA ILE A 401 -2.67 21.72 -23.50
C ILE A 401 -3.76 22.29 -22.58
N SER A 402 -3.86 21.74 -21.38
CA SER A 402 -4.77 22.21 -20.34
C SER A 402 -4.04 22.34 -19.01
N THR A 403 -4.48 23.28 -18.20
CA THR A 403 -3.91 23.53 -16.86
C THR A 403 -5.03 23.68 -15.84
N GLY A 404 -4.74 23.30 -14.60
CA GLY A 404 -5.74 23.24 -13.55
C GLY A 404 -5.16 22.98 -12.17
N LEU A 405 -6.05 22.59 -11.26
CA LEU A 405 -5.70 22.22 -9.90
C LEU A 405 -6.17 20.80 -9.63
N TYR A 406 -5.35 20.01 -8.96
CA TYR A 406 -5.73 18.78 -8.30
C TYR A 406 -5.91 19.07 -6.82
N ILE A 407 -7.15 19.01 -6.37
CA ILE A 407 -7.56 19.25 -5.00
C ILE A 407 -7.93 17.91 -4.38
N SER A 408 -7.25 17.48 -3.31
CA SER A 408 -7.52 16.17 -2.71
C SER A 408 -7.41 16.17 -1.19
N SER A 409 -7.99 15.16 -0.56
CA SER A 409 -7.58 14.77 0.79
C SER A 409 -6.09 14.41 0.81
N ALA A 410 -5.45 14.56 1.97
CA ALA A 410 -4.10 14.05 2.19
C ALA A 410 -4.01 12.55 1.90
N LEU A 411 -2.86 12.12 1.36
CA LEU A 411 -2.63 10.74 0.94
C LEU A 411 -2.42 9.81 2.14
N LEU A 412 -1.63 10.26 3.12
CA LEU A 412 -1.22 9.51 4.31
C LEU A 412 -1.49 10.30 5.60
N PRO A 413 -1.76 9.62 6.72
CA PRO A 413 -2.13 8.22 6.80
C PRO A 413 -3.53 7.98 6.21
N PHE A 414 -3.88 6.73 5.89
CA PHE A 414 -5.13 6.38 5.21
C PHE A 414 -6.38 6.95 5.91
N ARG A 415 -7.35 7.50 5.17
CA ARG A 415 -8.62 8.02 5.71
C ARG A 415 -9.81 7.20 5.22
N LYS A 416 -10.84 7.03 6.09
CA LYS A 416 -12.11 6.37 5.72
C LYS A 416 -12.83 7.12 4.59
N PHE A 417 -12.85 8.45 4.66
CA PHE A 417 -13.42 9.29 3.61
C PHE A 417 -12.31 10.00 2.83
N LYS A 418 -12.36 9.91 1.51
CA LYS A 418 -11.43 10.56 0.60
C LYS A 418 -12.20 11.32 -0.47
N MET A 419 -11.64 12.47 -0.86
CA MET A 419 -12.13 13.23 -2.00
C MET A 419 -10.98 13.64 -2.92
N HIS A 420 -11.28 13.74 -4.20
CA HIS A 420 -10.41 14.42 -5.16
C HIS A 420 -11.25 15.19 -6.18
N VAL A 421 -10.74 16.33 -6.63
CA VAL A 421 -11.37 17.23 -7.60
C VAL A 421 -10.26 17.78 -8.49
N MET A 422 -10.39 17.60 -9.80
CA MET A 422 -9.36 17.95 -10.78
C MET A 422 -9.93 18.77 -11.94
N PRO A 423 -10.31 20.05 -11.72
CA PRO A 423 -10.73 20.94 -12.79
C PRO A 423 -9.51 21.43 -13.57
N PHE A 424 -9.61 21.44 -14.90
CA PHE A 424 -8.64 22.10 -15.77
C PHE A 424 -9.35 22.82 -16.92
N TYR A 425 -8.73 23.90 -17.38
CA TYR A 425 -9.17 24.67 -18.54
C TYR A 425 -8.42 24.22 -19.79
N GLY A 426 -9.15 23.76 -20.81
CA GLY A 426 -8.60 23.38 -22.11
C GLY A 426 -8.38 24.60 -22.99
N PHE A 427 -7.13 24.92 -23.34
CA PHE A 427 -6.84 26.10 -24.17
C PHE A 427 -7.35 25.96 -25.61
N ARG A 428 -7.49 24.72 -26.11
CA ARG A 428 -8.01 24.46 -27.46
C ARG A 428 -9.54 24.39 -27.49
N SER A 429 -10.14 23.69 -26.52
CA SER A 429 -11.61 23.57 -26.41
C SER A 429 -12.27 24.85 -25.88
N LYS A 430 -11.52 25.68 -25.14
CA LYS A 430 -12.00 26.84 -24.39
C LYS A 430 -13.04 26.48 -23.32
N GLU A 431 -13.02 25.23 -22.86
CA GLU A 431 -13.96 24.71 -21.87
C GLU A 431 -13.26 24.25 -20.58
N ILE A 432 -14.05 24.16 -19.50
CA ILE A 432 -13.64 23.47 -18.28
C ILE A 432 -13.95 21.99 -18.44
N SER A 433 -12.93 21.17 -18.23
CA SER A 433 -12.95 19.71 -18.22
C SER A 433 -12.35 19.23 -16.90
N GLY A 434 -12.58 17.98 -16.53
CA GLY A 434 -12.11 17.50 -15.24
C GLY A 434 -12.73 16.21 -14.76
N SER A 435 -12.30 15.83 -13.56
CA SER A 435 -12.90 14.74 -12.80
C SER A 435 -13.05 15.10 -11.34
N ALA A 436 -14.01 14.47 -10.68
CA ALA A 436 -14.13 14.50 -9.23
C ALA A 436 -14.48 13.11 -8.75
N GLY A 437 -14.06 12.75 -7.55
CA GLY A 437 -14.41 11.48 -6.95
C GLY A 437 -14.51 11.56 -5.44
N LEU A 438 -15.46 10.81 -4.91
CA LEU A 438 -15.68 10.62 -3.48
C LEU A 438 -15.55 9.12 -3.18
N SER A 439 -14.80 8.77 -2.15
CA SER A 439 -14.62 7.39 -1.71
C SER A 439 -14.87 7.27 -0.21
N TYR A 440 -15.69 6.29 0.17
CA TYR A 440 -15.87 5.87 1.55
C TYR A 440 -15.42 4.43 1.75
N HIS A 441 -14.57 4.22 2.73
CA HIS A 441 -13.98 2.94 3.08
C HIS A 441 -14.52 2.48 4.43
N TRP A 442 -15.12 1.30 4.44
CA TRP A 442 -15.65 0.68 5.63
C TRP A 442 -14.99 -0.67 5.87
N PHE A 443 -14.22 -0.74 6.95
CA PHE A 443 -13.55 -1.97 7.36
C PHE A 443 -14.38 -2.74 8.40
N ARG A 444 -14.36 -4.06 8.28
CA ARG A 444 -15.06 -5.02 9.13
C ARG A 444 -14.09 -6.14 9.53
N PRO A 445 -13.32 -5.96 10.61
CA PRO A 445 -12.48 -7.02 11.17
C PRO A 445 -13.29 -8.32 11.38
N ASP A 446 -12.61 -9.47 11.33
CA ASP A 446 -13.18 -10.79 11.64
C ASP A 446 -14.31 -11.27 10.70
N THR A 447 -14.34 -10.77 9.47
CA THR A 447 -15.30 -11.23 8.45
C THR A 447 -14.59 -11.63 7.15
N ARG A 448 -15.22 -12.52 6.37
CA ARG A 448 -14.70 -12.92 5.04
C ARG A 448 -14.55 -11.73 4.08
N ILE A 449 -15.34 -10.68 4.26
CA ILE A 449 -15.28 -9.43 3.49
C ILE A 449 -14.89 -8.30 4.45
N HIS A 450 -13.58 -8.13 4.64
CA HIS A 450 -13.07 -7.18 5.63
C HIS A 450 -13.11 -5.73 5.17
N HIS A 451 -13.32 -5.44 3.88
CA HIS A 451 -13.30 -4.08 3.35
C HIS A 451 -14.35 -3.84 2.28
N TRP A 452 -15.20 -2.85 2.55
CA TRP A 452 -16.17 -2.29 1.61
C TRP A 452 -15.68 -0.92 1.14
N LYS A 453 -15.69 -0.70 -0.18
CA LYS A 453 -15.40 0.60 -0.79
C LYS A 453 -16.64 1.09 -1.52
N PHE A 454 -17.03 2.32 -1.27
CA PHE A 454 -18.12 2.99 -1.96
C PHE A 454 -17.53 4.20 -2.67
N ASP A 455 -17.49 4.15 -4.00
CA ASP A 455 -16.91 5.19 -4.84
C ASP A 455 -18.00 5.86 -5.68
N ILE A 456 -17.93 7.17 -5.84
CA ILE A 456 -18.70 7.93 -6.82
C ILE A 456 -17.71 8.80 -7.60
N ASP A 457 -17.49 8.48 -8.87
CA ASP A 457 -16.65 9.29 -9.76
C ASP A 457 -17.51 10.05 -10.78
N PHE A 458 -17.11 11.28 -11.08
CA PHE A 458 -17.64 12.11 -12.13
C PHE A 458 -16.53 12.53 -13.10
N LYS A 459 -16.82 12.55 -14.40
CA LYS A 459 -15.91 13.02 -15.44
C LYS A 459 -16.65 13.88 -16.47
N LYS A 460 -15.97 14.94 -16.94
CA LYS A 460 -16.35 15.71 -18.14
C LYS A 460 -15.11 15.97 -18.98
N TYR A 461 -15.12 15.57 -20.25
CA TYR A 461 -14.01 15.81 -21.18
C TYR A 461 -14.53 16.05 -22.60
N ALA A 462 -13.84 16.90 -23.35
CA ALA A 462 -14.00 17.00 -24.79
C ALA A 462 -13.42 15.74 -25.46
N TYR A 463 -14.14 15.17 -26.43
CA TYR A 463 -13.74 13.90 -27.07
C TYR A 463 -13.82 13.88 -28.59
N ALA A 464 -14.44 14.89 -29.19
CA ALA A 464 -14.51 15.02 -30.64
C ALA A 464 -14.61 16.49 -31.02
N LYS A 465 -14.28 16.79 -32.27
CA LYS A 465 -14.46 18.11 -32.89
C LYS A 465 -15.48 17.97 -34.02
N ASN A 466 -16.50 18.80 -34.04
CA ASN A 466 -17.48 18.86 -35.12
C ASN A 466 -16.92 19.62 -36.35
N LYS A 467 -17.60 19.49 -37.49
CA LYS A 467 -17.30 20.16 -38.76
C LYS A 467 -17.22 21.69 -38.63
N ASP A 468 -18.02 22.30 -37.75
CA ASP A 468 -18.00 23.75 -37.46
C ASP A 468 -16.97 24.17 -36.41
N ALA A 469 -16.05 23.26 -36.06
CA ALA A 469 -15.00 23.45 -35.06
C ALA A 469 -15.44 23.60 -33.59
N SER A 470 -16.72 23.37 -33.25
CA SER A 470 -17.17 23.16 -31.87
C SER A 470 -16.71 21.80 -31.34
N PHE A 471 -16.48 21.71 -30.03
CA PHE A 471 -16.07 20.47 -29.37
C PHE A 471 -17.29 19.76 -28.78
N LEU A 472 -17.30 18.43 -28.86
CA LEU A 472 -18.31 17.59 -28.24
C LEU A 472 -17.77 17.02 -26.94
N ASN A 473 -18.60 17.03 -25.91
CA ASN A 473 -18.26 16.53 -24.59
C ASN A 473 -18.93 15.19 -24.28
N TYR A 474 -18.28 14.40 -23.45
CA TYR A 474 -18.97 13.34 -22.69
C TYR A 474 -18.95 13.66 -21.21
N TYR A 475 -20.02 13.23 -20.56
CA TYR A 475 -20.20 13.28 -19.12
C TYR A 475 -20.37 11.85 -18.64
N GLN A 476 -19.75 11.52 -17.52
CA GLN A 476 -19.85 10.20 -16.92
C GLN A 476 -20.05 10.32 -15.42
N LEU A 477 -21.04 9.60 -14.90
CA LEU A 477 -21.24 9.33 -13.48
C LEU A 477 -21.02 7.83 -13.25
N LYS A 478 -20.10 7.50 -12.35
CA LYS A 478 -19.63 6.13 -12.13
C LYS A 478 -19.68 5.77 -10.63
N PRO A 479 -20.86 5.47 -10.06
CA PRO A 479 -20.95 4.89 -8.73
C PRO A 479 -20.48 3.44 -8.76
N SER A 480 -19.74 3.02 -7.74
CA SER A 480 -19.31 1.63 -7.59
C SER A 480 -19.24 1.18 -6.13
N VAL A 481 -19.44 -0.12 -5.93
CA VAL A 481 -19.26 -0.78 -4.63
C VAL A 481 -18.25 -1.90 -4.82
N THR A 482 -17.21 -1.93 -3.99
CA THR A 482 -16.18 -2.98 -4.00
C THR A 482 -16.19 -3.73 -2.68
N CYS A 483 -16.24 -5.06 -2.77
CA CYS A 483 -16.04 -5.98 -1.66
C CYS A 483 -14.64 -6.58 -1.80
N VAL A 484 -13.76 -6.35 -0.82
CA VAL A 484 -12.44 -6.99 -0.78
C VAL A 484 -12.47 -8.13 0.23
N PHE A 485 -12.05 -9.31 -0.22
CA PHE A 485 -12.01 -10.50 0.62
C PHE A 485 -10.76 -10.51 1.48
N TYR A 486 -10.91 -11.00 2.71
CA TYR A 486 -9.78 -11.22 3.61
C TYR A 486 -8.93 -12.41 3.15
N HIS A 487 -7.62 -12.23 3.18
CA HIS A 487 -6.59 -13.26 3.06
C HIS A 487 -5.51 -12.96 4.08
N LEU A 488 -4.83 -13.99 4.57
CA LEU A 488 -3.65 -13.79 5.42
C LEU A 488 -2.62 -12.95 4.65
N PRO A 489 -2.07 -11.87 5.23
CA PRO A 489 -1.06 -11.03 4.57
C PRO A 489 0.12 -11.83 4.00
N SER A 490 0.63 -12.83 4.74
CA SER A 490 1.71 -13.72 4.30
C SER A 490 1.40 -14.55 3.04
N SER A 491 0.12 -14.80 2.75
CA SER A 491 -0.29 -15.53 1.54
C SER A 491 -0.05 -14.74 0.25
N GLN A 492 0.11 -13.41 0.35
CA GLN A 492 0.25 -12.48 -0.77
C GLN A 492 -0.89 -12.59 -1.80
N VAL A 493 -2.06 -13.06 -1.36
CA VAL A 493 -3.28 -13.17 -2.17
C VAL A 493 -4.14 -11.93 -1.97
N LYS A 494 -4.65 -11.37 -3.06
CA LYS A 494 -5.68 -10.34 -3.05
C LYS A 494 -6.85 -10.80 -3.89
N SER A 495 -8.07 -10.56 -3.43
CA SER A 495 -9.25 -10.75 -4.29
C SER A 495 -10.37 -9.80 -3.93
N GLN A 496 -11.13 -9.38 -4.92
CA GLN A 496 -12.25 -8.47 -4.76
C GLN A 496 -13.34 -8.70 -5.81
N ILE A 497 -14.56 -8.29 -5.48
CA ILE A 497 -15.65 -8.10 -6.43
C ILE A 497 -15.99 -6.61 -6.43
N ARG A 498 -16.07 -6.00 -7.62
CA ARG A 498 -16.55 -4.63 -7.80
C ARG A 498 -17.79 -4.66 -8.68
N TYR A 499 -18.84 -3.96 -8.25
CA TYR A 499 -19.99 -3.64 -9.08
C TYR A 499 -19.95 -2.16 -9.41
N THR A 500 -20.08 -1.83 -10.70
CA THR A 500 -19.99 -0.46 -11.21
C THR A 500 -21.15 -0.19 -12.15
N ILE A 501 -21.74 1.00 -12.04
CA ILE A 501 -22.68 1.52 -13.04
C ILE A 501 -21.98 2.64 -13.80
N PHE A 502 -22.00 2.57 -15.12
CA PHE A 502 -21.53 3.65 -16.00
C PHE A 502 -22.76 4.36 -16.58
N ALA A 503 -23.11 5.51 -16.02
CA ALA A 503 -24.12 6.41 -16.58
C ALA A 503 -23.40 7.49 -17.41
N GLU A 504 -23.53 7.42 -18.73
CA GLU A 504 -22.82 8.30 -19.64
C GLU A 504 -23.81 9.14 -20.46
N LYS A 505 -23.48 10.41 -20.66
CA LYS A 505 -24.16 11.31 -21.57
C LYS A 505 -23.13 11.78 -22.60
N ASN A 506 -23.31 11.44 -23.86
CA ASN A 506 -22.42 11.84 -24.94
C ASN A 506 -23.12 12.87 -25.83
N GLU A 507 -22.46 14.00 -26.11
CA GLU A 507 -22.92 14.99 -27.07
C GLU A 507 -22.58 14.53 -28.49
N TYR A 508 -23.51 14.72 -29.42
CA TYR A 508 -23.28 14.38 -30.82
C TYR A 508 -24.05 15.30 -31.77
N VAL A 509 -23.73 15.19 -33.05
CA VAL A 509 -24.30 16.03 -34.10
C VAL A 509 -25.25 15.19 -34.95
N ASP A 510 -26.51 15.58 -35.01
CA ASP A 510 -27.50 14.95 -35.88
C ASP A 510 -27.44 15.59 -37.28
N TYR A 511 -27.32 14.73 -38.29
CA TYR A 511 -27.23 15.13 -39.70
C TYR A 511 -28.53 14.83 -40.48
N SER A 512 -29.60 14.39 -39.80
CA SER A 512 -30.83 13.92 -40.44
C SER A 512 -31.81 15.03 -40.85
N ASP A 513 -31.66 16.26 -40.36
CA ASP A 513 -32.44 17.40 -40.84
C ASP A 513 -31.81 17.98 -42.13
N THR A 514 -32.33 17.55 -43.28
CA THR A 514 -31.91 18.05 -44.60
C THR A 514 -32.61 19.34 -45.01
N THR A 515 -33.51 19.89 -44.18
CA THR A 515 -34.41 20.99 -44.56
C THR A 515 -34.03 22.35 -43.98
N THR A 516 -33.17 22.37 -42.96
CA THR A 516 -32.64 23.60 -42.36
C THR A 516 -31.12 23.61 -42.48
N PRO A 517 -30.46 24.68 -42.99
CA PRO A 517 -29.01 24.79 -42.94
C PRO A 517 -28.57 25.08 -41.49
N GLY A 518 -28.55 24.04 -40.67
CA GLY A 518 -28.14 24.07 -39.27
C GLY A 518 -28.19 22.67 -38.67
N PHE A 519 -27.17 22.31 -37.89
CA PHE A 519 -27.13 21.04 -37.16
C PHE A 519 -27.69 21.22 -35.74
N SER A 520 -28.41 20.23 -35.21
CA SER A 520 -28.72 20.17 -33.78
C SER A 520 -27.68 19.35 -33.03
N GLN A 521 -27.23 19.86 -31.88
CA GLN A 521 -26.44 19.11 -30.93
C GLN A 521 -27.40 18.31 -30.04
N GLU A 522 -27.30 16.99 -30.12
CA GLU A 522 -28.17 16.06 -29.40
C GLU A 522 -27.40 15.32 -28.31
N HIS A 523 -28.12 14.58 -27.47
CA HIS A 523 -27.57 13.84 -26.35
C HIS A 523 -27.92 12.35 -26.40
N LEU A 524 -26.89 11.53 -26.23
CA LEU A 524 -27.04 10.08 -26.12
C LEU A 524 -26.73 9.61 -24.69
N ASN A 525 -27.75 9.08 -24.01
CA ASN A 525 -27.60 8.54 -22.66
C ASN A 525 -27.42 7.01 -22.68
N THR A 526 -26.41 6.50 -21.98
CA THR A 526 -26.13 5.06 -21.83
C THR A 526 -25.97 4.67 -20.38
N TYR A 527 -26.49 3.48 -20.05
CA TYR A 527 -26.33 2.85 -18.73
C TYR A 527 -25.73 1.47 -18.93
N THR A 528 -24.53 1.26 -18.37
CA THR A 528 -23.86 -0.04 -18.42
C THR A 528 -23.58 -0.54 -17.01
N HIS A 529 -23.96 -1.80 -16.77
CA HIS A 529 -23.70 -2.47 -15.50
C HIS A 529 -22.49 -3.39 -15.66
N VAL A 530 -21.52 -3.28 -14.78
CA VAL A 530 -20.29 -4.07 -14.82
C VAL A 530 -20.06 -4.74 -13.47
N ILE A 531 -19.80 -6.05 -13.49
CA ILE A 531 -19.31 -6.81 -12.33
C ILE A 531 -17.90 -7.30 -12.68
N ASP A 532 -16.93 -6.88 -11.90
CA ASP A 532 -15.54 -7.31 -11.99
C ASP A 532 -15.20 -8.20 -10.79
N TYR A 533 -14.75 -9.42 -11.02
CA TYR A 533 -14.03 -10.23 -10.04
C TYR A 533 -12.55 -10.23 -10.42
N SER A 534 -11.69 -9.95 -9.44
CA SER A 534 -10.24 -10.06 -9.62
C SER A 534 -9.63 -10.85 -8.47
N ARG A 535 -8.66 -11.70 -8.79
CA ARG A 535 -7.83 -12.42 -7.83
C ARG A 535 -6.40 -12.42 -8.30
N SER A 536 -5.47 -12.00 -7.45
CA SER A 536 -4.04 -12.04 -7.72
C SER A 536 -3.28 -12.70 -6.59
N LYS A 537 -2.15 -13.32 -6.93
CA LYS A 537 -1.16 -13.85 -6.00
C LYS A 537 0.23 -13.42 -6.45
N THR A 538 0.94 -12.73 -5.58
CA THR A 538 2.35 -12.37 -5.78
C THR A 538 3.23 -13.45 -5.18
N SER A 539 4.30 -13.84 -5.88
CA SER A 539 5.27 -14.80 -5.33
C SER A 539 6.64 -14.61 -5.95
N ILE A 540 7.69 -15.07 -5.27
CA ILE A 540 9.07 -15.06 -5.79
C ILE A 540 9.16 -15.85 -7.11
N LEU A 541 8.40 -16.93 -7.26
CA LEU A 541 8.36 -17.76 -8.47
C LEU A 541 7.59 -17.11 -9.64
N GLY A 542 6.91 -15.99 -9.38
CA GLY A 542 6.17 -15.21 -10.36
C GLY A 542 4.69 -15.05 -10.05
N ASN A 543 4.13 -13.95 -10.55
CA ASN A 543 2.78 -13.48 -10.22
C ASN A 543 1.71 -14.25 -11.00
N THR A 544 0.53 -14.39 -10.40
CA THR A 544 -0.65 -14.98 -11.05
C THR A 544 -1.83 -14.05 -10.86
N SER A 545 -2.59 -13.77 -11.91
CA SER A 545 -3.84 -13.00 -11.81
C SER A 545 -4.96 -13.62 -12.64
N LEU A 546 -6.16 -13.56 -12.11
CA LEU A 546 -7.41 -13.95 -12.75
C LEU A 546 -8.37 -12.77 -12.65
N ASP A 547 -8.85 -12.31 -13.81
CA ASP A 547 -9.86 -11.27 -13.93
C ASP A 547 -11.06 -11.83 -14.69
N ILE A 548 -12.25 -11.64 -14.14
CA ILE A 548 -13.53 -11.99 -14.75
C ILE A 548 -14.38 -10.73 -14.76
N ARG A 549 -14.79 -10.28 -15.93
CA ARG A 549 -15.60 -9.08 -16.12
C ARG A 549 -16.89 -9.45 -16.84
N LEU A 550 -18.02 -9.15 -16.21
CA LEU A 550 -19.37 -9.30 -16.78
C LEU A 550 -19.93 -7.92 -17.09
N ILE A 551 -20.35 -7.69 -18.32
CA ILE A 551 -20.85 -6.39 -18.80
C ILE A 551 -22.24 -6.58 -19.36
N TYR A 552 -23.21 -5.87 -18.79
CA TYR A 552 -24.56 -5.79 -19.30
C TYR A 552 -24.84 -4.37 -19.80
N PHE A 553 -25.21 -4.28 -21.07
CA PHE A 553 -25.53 -3.03 -21.75
C PHE A 553 -26.94 -3.10 -22.33
N ASN A 554 -27.71 -2.02 -22.17
CA ASN A 554 -29.04 -1.89 -22.77
C ASN A 554 -29.33 -0.42 -23.10
N GLN A 555 -29.69 -0.14 -24.35
CA GLN A 555 -30.00 1.19 -24.84
C GLN A 555 -31.07 1.17 -25.94
N LYS A 556 -31.92 2.20 -25.94
CA LYS A 556 -32.81 2.54 -27.07
C LYS A 556 -32.18 3.65 -27.92
N MET A 557 -32.01 3.43 -29.22
CA MET A 557 -31.48 4.43 -30.15
C MET A 557 -32.61 5.33 -30.70
N ILE A 558 -32.21 6.42 -31.37
CA ILE A 558 -33.09 7.51 -31.87
C ILE A 558 -33.82 7.13 -33.18
N SER A 559 -33.43 6.02 -33.79
CA SER A 559 -34.18 5.26 -34.82
C SER A 559 -34.46 3.85 -34.22
N PRO A 560 -35.45 3.03 -34.63
CA PRO A 560 -36.09 1.98 -33.81
C PRO A 560 -35.22 0.73 -33.49
N LEU A 561 -33.90 0.89 -33.43
CA LEU A 561 -32.90 -0.08 -33.06
C LEU A 561 -32.67 -0.04 -31.54
N GLN A 562 -33.03 -1.11 -30.85
CA GLN A 562 -32.64 -1.35 -29.46
C GLN A 562 -31.35 -2.17 -29.47
N GLN A 563 -30.34 -1.72 -28.73
CA GLN A 563 -29.10 -2.46 -28.55
C GLN A 563 -29.03 -3.04 -27.15
N ASN A 564 -28.79 -4.34 -27.05
CA ASN A 564 -28.51 -4.98 -25.78
C ASN A 564 -27.49 -6.10 -25.93
N PHE A 565 -26.60 -6.21 -24.95
CA PHE A 565 -25.71 -7.35 -24.87
C PHE A 565 -25.35 -7.69 -23.43
N LEU A 566 -25.00 -8.96 -23.24
CA LEU A 566 -24.29 -9.47 -22.08
C LEU A 566 -22.97 -10.00 -22.59
N ARG A 567 -21.85 -9.47 -22.11
CA ARG A 567 -20.49 -9.91 -22.45
C ARG A 567 -19.80 -10.44 -21.21
N THR A 568 -19.16 -11.60 -21.32
CA THR A 568 -18.29 -12.14 -20.28
C THR A 568 -16.87 -12.17 -20.81
N ASP A 569 -15.96 -11.52 -20.09
CA ASP A 569 -14.53 -11.45 -20.36
C ASP A 569 -13.79 -12.21 -19.24
N ILE A 570 -12.90 -13.13 -19.60
CA ILE A 570 -12.06 -13.88 -18.66
C ILE A 570 -10.61 -13.71 -19.09
N SER A 571 -9.75 -13.30 -18.17
CA SER A 571 -8.31 -13.11 -18.38
C SER A 571 -7.53 -13.82 -17.28
N LEU A 572 -6.61 -14.69 -17.66
CA LEU A 572 -5.67 -15.35 -16.75
C LEU A 572 -4.26 -14.98 -17.18
N GLN A 573 -3.45 -14.47 -16.25
CA GLN A 573 -2.06 -14.13 -16.48
C GLN A 573 -1.18 -14.85 -15.48
N LYS A 574 -0.04 -15.35 -15.96
CA LYS A 574 0.99 -15.99 -15.16
C LYS A 574 2.36 -15.50 -15.59
N SER A 575 3.17 -15.11 -14.63
CA SER A 575 4.60 -14.83 -14.80
C SER A 575 5.39 -16.00 -14.20
N PHE A 576 6.50 -16.34 -14.85
CA PHE A 576 7.46 -17.34 -14.42
C PHE A 576 8.82 -16.68 -14.28
N LEU A 577 9.44 -16.78 -13.10
CA LEU A 577 10.81 -16.31 -12.90
C LEU A 577 11.77 -17.20 -13.71
N ILE A 578 12.51 -16.61 -14.65
CA ILE A 578 13.49 -17.33 -15.49
C ILE A 578 14.94 -17.00 -15.11
N ALA A 579 15.17 -15.82 -14.54
CA ALA A 579 16.45 -15.40 -13.94
C ALA A 579 16.19 -14.26 -12.93
N LYS A 580 17.21 -13.85 -12.17
CA LYS A 580 17.08 -12.73 -11.22
C LYS A 580 16.46 -11.50 -11.90
N ASN A 581 15.28 -11.09 -11.41
CA ASN A 581 14.47 -10.00 -11.94
C ASN A 581 14.08 -10.12 -13.43
N ARG A 582 13.93 -11.34 -13.96
CA ARG A 582 13.51 -11.61 -15.35
C ARG A 582 12.40 -12.64 -15.40
N TYR A 583 11.39 -12.37 -16.20
CA TYR A 583 10.16 -13.15 -16.25
C TYR A 583 9.75 -13.51 -17.67
N ALA A 584 9.22 -14.73 -17.82
CA ALA A 584 8.40 -15.12 -18.95
C ALA A 584 6.92 -14.96 -18.56
N ASN A 585 6.14 -14.30 -19.40
CA ASN A 585 4.73 -13.98 -19.15
C ASN A 585 3.85 -14.70 -20.16
N ILE A 586 2.79 -15.32 -19.66
CA ILE A 586 1.69 -15.86 -20.45
C ILE A 586 0.39 -15.20 -20.01
N ARG A 587 -0.42 -14.79 -20.98
CA ARG A 587 -1.77 -14.27 -20.75
C ARG A 587 -2.72 -14.98 -21.69
N SER A 588 -3.77 -15.58 -21.13
CA SER A 588 -4.90 -16.13 -21.89
C SER A 588 -6.13 -15.27 -21.66
N TYR A 589 -6.86 -14.99 -22.72
CA TYR A 589 -8.10 -14.24 -22.70
C TYR A 589 -9.19 -14.99 -23.46
N VAL A 590 -10.41 -14.97 -22.93
CA VAL A 590 -11.61 -15.48 -23.60
C VAL A 590 -12.73 -14.49 -23.38
N SER A 591 -13.49 -14.20 -24.43
CA SER A 591 -14.67 -13.36 -24.37
C SER A 591 -15.80 -13.92 -25.19
N PHE A 592 -16.99 -13.92 -24.64
CA PHE A 592 -18.17 -14.40 -25.32
C PHE A 592 -19.41 -13.60 -24.96
N PHE A 593 -20.38 -13.63 -25.87
CA PHE A 593 -21.64 -12.93 -25.73
C PHE A 593 -22.78 -13.94 -25.59
N PRO A 594 -23.31 -14.20 -24.38
CA PRO A 594 -24.54 -14.96 -24.24
C PRO A 594 -25.72 -14.27 -24.91
N ILE A 595 -25.80 -12.94 -24.79
CA ILE A 595 -26.85 -12.10 -25.39
C ILE A 595 -26.16 -11.02 -26.20
N ASN A 596 -26.60 -10.82 -27.45
CA ASN A 596 -26.14 -9.73 -28.30
C ASN A 596 -27.16 -9.45 -29.40
N SER A 597 -27.84 -8.29 -29.36
CA SER A 597 -28.76 -7.86 -30.42
C SER A 597 -28.07 -7.75 -31.77
N GLU A 598 -26.77 -7.48 -31.77
CA GLU A 598 -25.96 -7.26 -32.98
C GLU A 598 -25.36 -8.55 -33.55
N ARG A 599 -25.81 -9.72 -33.08
CA ARG A 599 -25.33 -11.03 -33.57
C ARG A 599 -25.53 -11.23 -35.07
N HIS A 600 -26.57 -10.61 -35.62
CA HIS A 600 -26.93 -10.74 -37.03
C HIS A 600 -26.64 -9.47 -37.84
N SER A 601 -26.03 -8.47 -37.21
CA SER A 601 -25.65 -7.23 -37.86
C SER A 601 -24.35 -7.44 -38.64
N THR A 602 -24.30 -6.96 -39.88
CA THR A 602 -23.05 -6.94 -40.67
C THR A 602 -22.16 -5.74 -40.32
N SER A 603 -22.63 -4.84 -39.45
CA SER A 603 -22.06 -3.50 -39.20
C SER A 603 -21.46 -3.35 -37.80
N ILE A 604 -20.86 -4.41 -37.27
CA ILE A 604 -20.30 -4.45 -35.90
C ILE A 604 -19.00 -3.64 -35.83
N SER A 605 -19.09 -2.30 -35.67
CA SER A 605 -17.96 -1.51 -35.15
C SER A 605 -18.29 -0.04 -34.83
N SER A 606 -18.26 0.29 -33.52
CA SER A 606 -17.46 1.37 -32.89
C SER A 606 -17.87 2.86 -32.89
N ARG A 607 -17.46 3.59 -31.84
CA ARG A 607 -17.89 4.94 -31.36
C ARG A 607 -17.58 6.20 -32.18
N THR A 608 -17.11 6.13 -33.43
CA THR A 608 -16.76 7.36 -34.20
C THR A 608 -17.97 8.14 -34.73
N SER A 609 -19.15 7.53 -34.68
CA SER A 609 -20.44 8.17 -34.83
C SER A 609 -21.32 7.76 -33.64
N PRO A 610 -22.14 8.67 -33.10
CA PRO A 610 -23.14 8.37 -32.07
C PRO A 610 -24.12 7.24 -32.44
N TYR A 611 -24.26 6.91 -33.72
CA TYR A 611 -25.22 5.93 -34.23
C TYR A 611 -24.70 4.47 -34.28
N TYR A 612 -23.46 4.19 -33.88
CA TYR A 612 -22.87 2.85 -34.07
C TYR A 612 -23.13 1.84 -32.95
N PHE A 613 -23.02 0.58 -33.36
CA PHE A 613 -23.29 -0.62 -32.59
C PHE A 613 -22.24 -0.89 -31.51
N ARG A 614 -22.68 -0.91 -30.25
CA ARG A 614 -21.96 -1.47 -29.10
C ARG A 614 -22.21 -2.98 -29.04
N GLY A 615 -21.36 -3.74 -28.36
CA GLY A 615 -21.49 -5.20 -28.27
C GLY A 615 -20.52 -5.98 -29.14
N SER A 616 -19.29 -5.49 -29.24
CA SER A 616 -18.16 -6.25 -29.79
C SER A 616 -17.01 -6.30 -28.80
N THR A 617 -16.13 -7.27 -28.98
CA THR A 617 -14.85 -7.39 -28.30
C THR A 617 -13.75 -7.50 -29.33
N GLY A 618 -12.56 -7.00 -29.02
CA GLY A 618 -11.42 -6.94 -29.90
C GLY A 618 -10.26 -7.82 -29.46
N LEU A 619 -9.51 -8.30 -30.45
CA LEU A 619 -8.18 -8.84 -30.22
C LEU A 619 -7.18 -7.71 -29.88
N THR A 620 -7.33 -6.53 -30.46
CA THR A 620 -6.59 -5.32 -30.07
C THR A 620 -7.53 -4.31 -29.42
N PHE A 621 -7.22 -3.84 -28.21
CA PHE A 621 -7.98 -2.78 -27.53
C PHE A 621 -7.48 -1.37 -27.84
N GLN A 622 -8.30 -0.63 -28.58
CA GLN A 622 -8.06 0.75 -28.99
C GLN A 622 -9.24 1.66 -28.64
N ASN A 623 -9.08 2.96 -28.89
CA ASN A 623 -10.03 4.03 -28.58
C ASN A 623 -11.49 3.70 -28.96
N TYR A 624 -11.70 3.11 -30.13
CA TYR A 624 -13.03 2.81 -30.68
C TYR A 624 -13.76 1.65 -29.95
N GLN A 625 -13.05 0.87 -29.14
CA GLN A 625 -13.59 -0.21 -28.28
C GLN A 625 -13.76 0.23 -26.82
N ASP A 626 -13.32 1.42 -26.45
CA ASP A 626 -13.58 1.97 -25.11
C ASP A 626 -15.03 2.48 -25.02
N GLU A 627 -15.94 1.51 -24.96
CA GLU A 627 -17.39 1.75 -24.85
C GLU A 627 -17.79 2.45 -23.55
N LEU A 628 -16.94 2.44 -22.52
CA LEU A 628 -17.22 2.97 -21.18
C LEU A 628 -16.45 4.25 -20.86
N ASN A 629 -15.73 4.87 -21.81
CA ASN A 629 -14.84 6.02 -21.56
C ASN A 629 -13.89 5.81 -20.35
N GLU A 630 -13.48 4.57 -20.10
CA GLU A 630 -12.73 4.20 -18.90
C GLU A 630 -11.28 4.65 -19.02
N TYR A 631 -10.72 4.57 -20.24
CA TYR A 631 -9.30 4.71 -20.51
C TYR A 631 -8.95 6.06 -21.15
N TYR A 632 -7.71 6.50 -20.95
CA TYR A 632 -7.24 7.79 -21.43
C TYR A 632 -6.60 7.68 -22.82
N PHE A 633 -7.36 8.03 -23.86
CA PHE A 633 -6.84 8.09 -25.22
C PHE A 633 -6.51 9.53 -25.61
N LYS A 634 -5.28 9.78 -26.08
CA LYS A 634 -4.88 11.11 -26.59
C LYS A 634 -5.80 11.57 -27.72
N GLY A 635 -6.21 10.65 -28.60
CA GLY A 635 -7.17 10.88 -29.68
C GLY A 635 -8.32 9.87 -29.64
N ARG A 636 -9.32 10.07 -28.76
CA ARG A 636 -10.45 9.15 -28.55
C ARG A 636 -11.25 8.82 -29.83
N THR A 637 -11.37 9.77 -30.74
CA THR A 637 -12.06 9.61 -32.04
C THR A 637 -11.11 9.68 -33.24
N GLU A 638 -9.79 9.73 -33.00
CA GLU A 638 -8.81 9.71 -34.09
C GLU A 638 -8.77 8.34 -34.77
N ILE A 639 -8.83 8.36 -36.10
CA ILE A 639 -8.86 7.16 -36.94
C ILE A 639 -7.57 6.95 -37.73
N SER A 640 -6.64 7.91 -37.67
CA SER A 640 -5.35 7.89 -38.33
C SER A 640 -4.32 8.74 -37.57
N GLY A 641 -3.05 8.62 -37.93
CA GLY A 641 -1.95 9.36 -37.28
C GLY A 641 -1.42 8.69 -36.01
N PHE A 642 -0.50 9.36 -35.32
CA PHE A 642 0.18 8.79 -34.15
C PHE A 642 -0.79 8.47 -33.00
N ALA A 643 -1.78 9.33 -32.74
CA ALA A 643 -2.73 9.11 -31.65
C ALA A 643 -3.61 7.86 -31.83
N SER A 644 -3.89 7.43 -33.07
CA SER A 644 -4.65 6.20 -33.35
C SER A 644 -3.82 4.92 -33.16
N GLN A 645 -2.51 5.03 -32.93
CA GLN A 645 -1.62 3.90 -32.64
C GLN A 645 -1.55 3.56 -31.15
N GLN A 646 -2.17 4.38 -30.29
CA GLN A 646 -2.27 4.10 -28.87
C GLN A 646 -3.16 2.89 -28.62
N LEU A 647 -2.72 1.99 -27.74
CA LEU A 647 -3.48 0.83 -27.29
C LEU A 647 -3.41 0.67 -25.77
N TYR A 648 -4.35 -0.10 -25.23
CA TYR A 648 -4.26 -0.65 -23.87
C TYR A 648 -4.22 -2.17 -23.95
N LEU A 649 -3.47 -2.82 -23.05
CA LEU A 649 -3.40 -4.28 -22.97
C LEU A 649 -4.64 -4.85 -22.27
N LYS A 650 -5.80 -4.68 -22.90
CA LYS A 650 -7.12 -5.18 -22.48
C LYS A 650 -7.71 -6.06 -23.58
N GLN A 651 -8.79 -6.78 -23.26
CA GLN A 651 -9.41 -7.75 -24.15
C GLN A 651 -8.36 -8.74 -24.73
N GLY A 652 -8.22 -8.91 -26.04
CA GLY A 652 -7.20 -9.83 -26.60
C GLY A 652 -5.74 -9.36 -26.48
N ALA A 653 -5.50 -8.11 -26.05
CA ALA A 653 -4.18 -7.50 -25.82
C ALA A 653 -3.14 -7.72 -26.95
N PHE A 654 -3.60 -7.78 -28.20
CA PHE A 654 -2.72 -7.73 -29.36
C PHE A 654 -2.00 -6.39 -29.41
N LYS A 655 -0.70 -6.42 -29.70
CA LYS A 655 0.17 -5.23 -29.75
C LYS A 655 0.19 -4.59 -31.14
N LEU A 656 -0.82 -4.86 -31.97
CA LEU A 656 -0.95 -4.35 -33.32
C LEU A 656 -2.09 -3.34 -33.39
N PRO A 657 -1.91 -2.14 -33.97
CA PRO A 657 -2.98 -1.17 -34.14
C PRO A 657 -3.86 -1.59 -35.32
N LEU A 658 -4.82 -2.48 -35.07
CA LEU A 658 -5.71 -3.02 -36.09
C LEU A 658 -6.78 -2.02 -36.58
N GLY A 659 -6.89 -0.82 -35.99
CA GLY A 659 -7.42 0.42 -36.55
C GLY A 659 -8.92 0.47 -36.90
N TYR A 660 -9.54 1.64 -36.71
CA TYR A 660 -10.95 1.91 -37.12
C TYR A 660 -11.16 1.89 -38.64
N SER A 661 -10.13 2.19 -39.45
CA SER A 661 -10.23 2.34 -40.90
C SER A 661 -10.49 1.03 -41.68
N TYR A 662 -10.63 -0.11 -40.98
CA TYR A 662 -10.63 -1.47 -41.56
C TYR A 662 -11.84 -2.32 -41.11
N ARG A 663 -13.05 -1.78 -41.34
CA ARG A 663 -14.40 -2.36 -41.18
C ARG A 663 -14.63 -3.83 -41.60
N GLU A 664 -13.65 -4.57 -42.11
CA GLU A 664 -13.77 -5.99 -42.48
C GLU A 664 -13.71 -6.94 -41.26
N ASN A 665 -14.06 -6.47 -40.06
CA ASN A 665 -14.20 -7.26 -38.84
C ASN A 665 -12.94 -8.03 -38.39
N ILE A 666 -11.76 -7.75 -38.94
CA ILE A 666 -10.55 -8.50 -38.58
C ILE A 666 -10.19 -8.24 -37.12
N GLY A 667 -10.26 -9.30 -36.31
CA GLY A 667 -9.97 -9.27 -34.88
C GLY A 667 -11.10 -8.73 -34.01
N ASN A 668 -12.24 -8.31 -34.55
CA ASN A 668 -13.41 -7.92 -33.77
C ASN A 668 -14.46 -9.04 -33.77
N SER A 669 -15.08 -9.29 -32.62
CA SER A 669 -16.04 -10.38 -32.44
C SER A 669 -17.30 -9.87 -31.75
N ASN A 670 -18.47 -10.31 -32.23
CA ASN A 670 -19.76 -10.14 -31.56
C ASN A 670 -20.26 -11.47 -30.95
N SER A 671 -19.45 -12.52 -30.96
CA SER A 671 -19.85 -13.88 -30.59
C SER A 671 -18.85 -14.51 -29.63
N LEU A 672 -17.67 -14.92 -30.11
CA LEU A 672 -16.58 -15.51 -29.34
C LEU A 672 -15.25 -14.91 -29.79
N ALA A 673 -14.39 -14.56 -28.84
CA ALA A 673 -13.00 -14.22 -29.08
C ALA A 673 -12.12 -14.91 -28.05
N ALA A 674 -10.91 -15.28 -28.44
CA ALA A 674 -9.90 -15.79 -27.54
C ALA A 674 -8.52 -15.28 -27.96
N ALA A 675 -7.63 -15.10 -27.00
CA ALA A 675 -6.25 -14.70 -27.27
C ALA A 675 -5.28 -15.39 -26.32
N LEU A 676 -4.07 -15.62 -26.81
CA LEU A 676 -2.91 -16.04 -26.04
C LEU A 676 -1.77 -15.07 -26.34
N ASN A 677 -1.27 -14.37 -25.33
CA ASN A 677 -0.15 -13.46 -25.43
C ASN A 677 1.04 -14.04 -24.65
N LEU A 678 2.19 -14.08 -25.30
CA LEU A 678 3.47 -14.51 -24.73
C LEU A 678 4.43 -13.33 -24.78
N SER A 679 5.19 -13.12 -23.72
CA SER A 679 6.35 -12.21 -23.72
C SER A 679 7.41 -12.73 -22.76
N THR A 680 8.67 -12.35 -22.99
CA THR A 680 9.76 -12.72 -22.07
C THR A 680 10.80 -11.63 -22.01
N ASP A 681 11.36 -11.41 -20.83
CA ASP A 681 12.59 -10.62 -20.70
C ASP A 681 13.74 -11.40 -21.35
N LEU A 682 14.60 -10.71 -22.10
CA LEU A 682 15.79 -11.34 -22.69
C LEU A 682 16.86 -11.49 -21.61
N PRO A 683 17.69 -12.54 -21.58
CA PRO A 683 18.78 -12.71 -20.61
C PRO A 683 20.03 -11.86 -20.92
N ILE A 684 19.87 -10.68 -21.53
CA ILE A 684 20.95 -9.76 -21.87
C ILE A 684 21.12 -8.72 -20.75
N PRO A 685 22.30 -8.59 -20.10
CA PRO A 685 22.53 -7.56 -19.09
C PRO A 685 22.20 -6.14 -19.57
N LYS A 686 21.64 -5.30 -18.69
CA LYS A 686 21.28 -3.88 -18.90
C LYS A 686 20.17 -3.59 -19.93
N ILE A 687 20.07 -4.34 -21.03
CA ILE A 687 19.11 -4.07 -22.12
C ILE A 687 17.92 -5.04 -22.08
N GLY A 688 18.13 -6.27 -21.58
CA GLY A 688 17.13 -7.33 -21.64
C GLY A 688 15.87 -7.13 -20.82
N ASN A 689 15.84 -6.13 -19.92
CA ASN A 689 14.64 -5.72 -19.18
C ASN A 689 13.77 -4.72 -19.98
N TYR A 690 14.36 -4.03 -20.96
CA TYR A 690 13.67 -3.03 -21.80
C TYR A 690 13.21 -3.64 -23.12
N LEU A 691 13.92 -4.65 -23.65
CA LEU A 691 13.57 -5.34 -24.90
C LEU A 691 12.95 -6.71 -24.63
N LYS A 692 11.68 -6.89 -25.01
CA LYS A 692 10.93 -8.13 -24.78
C LYS A 692 10.39 -8.66 -26.10
N PRO A 693 10.85 -9.82 -26.62
CA PRO A 693 10.15 -10.49 -27.70
C PRO A 693 8.73 -10.86 -27.24
N TYR A 694 7.76 -10.69 -28.12
CA TYR A 694 6.37 -11.06 -27.86
C TYR A 694 5.78 -11.87 -29.02
N PHE A 695 4.76 -12.65 -28.69
CA PHE A 695 3.94 -13.37 -29.64
C PHE A 695 2.48 -13.38 -29.19
N ASP A 696 1.59 -12.92 -30.06
CA ASP A 696 0.15 -12.85 -29.86
C ASP A 696 -0.54 -13.81 -30.84
N LEU A 697 -1.36 -14.72 -30.32
CA LEU A 697 -2.23 -15.63 -31.07
C LEU A 697 -3.68 -15.32 -30.72
N GLY A 698 -4.56 -15.29 -31.71
CA GLY A 698 -5.93 -14.85 -31.51
C GLY A 698 -6.92 -15.60 -32.38
N TYR A 699 -8.09 -15.82 -31.83
CA TYR A 699 -9.27 -16.36 -32.49
C TYR A 699 -10.41 -15.38 -32.34
N TYR A 700 -11.16 -15.13 -33.41
CA TYR A 700 -12.35 -14.28 -33.36
C TYR A 700 -13.44 -14.81 -34.30
N GLN A 701 -14.69 -14.66 -33.88
CA GLN A 701 -15.87 -15.07 -34.64
C GLN A 701 -16.85 -13.90 -34.74
N THR A 702 -17.18 -13.49 -35.96
CA THR A 702 -18.06 -12.34 -36.20
C THR A 702 -19.25 -12.79 -37.02
N LYS A 703 -20.42 -12.97 -36.40
CA LYS A 703 -21.62 -13.39 -37.14
C LYS A 703 -22.33 -12.18 -37.75
N PRO A 704 -22.83 -12.25 -39.00
CA PRO A 704 -22.78 -13.38 -39.92
C PRO A 704 -21.53 -13.44 -40.83
N VAL A 705 -20.60 -12.47 -40.72
CA VAL A 705 -19.50 -12.27 -41.68
C VAL A 705 -18.47 -13.41 -41.71
N SER A 706 -18.10 -13.94 -40.55
CA SER A 706 -17.23 -15.10 -40.38
C SER A 706 -17.82 -16.02 -39.31
N PRO A 707 -18.79 -16.88 -39.69
CA PRO A 707 -19.50 -17.74 -38.76
C PRO A 707 -18.61 -18.88 -38.24
N ASP A 708 -17.60 -19.30 -39.00
CA ASP A 708 -16.69 -20.39 -38.60
C ASP A 708 -15.49 -19.89 -37.76
N GLY A 709 -15.34 -18.58 -37.64
CA GLY A 709 -14.24 -17.94 -36.94
C GLY A 709 -12.93 -17.91 -37.73
N ASN A 710 -11.99 -17.09 -37.28
CA ASN A 710 -10.68 -16.92 -37.90
C ASN A 710 -9.57 -16.94 -36.87
N TRP A 711 -8.43 -17.50 -37.26
CA TRP A 711 -7.19 -17.43 -36.49
C TRP A 711 -6.23 -16.39 -37.07
N ILE A 712 -5.64 -15.57 -36.19
CA ILE A 712 -4.61 -14.60 -36.54
C ILE A 712 -3.48 -14.63 -35.53
N TRP A 713 -2.29 -14.24 -35.94
CA TRP A 713 -1.14 -14.16 -35.04
C TRP A 713 -0.19 -13.03 -35.44
N SER A 714 0.55 -12.52 -34.45
CA SER A 714 1.55 -11.48 -34.61
C SER A 714 2.69 -11.65 -33.62
N GLY A 715 3.92 -11.53 -34.09
CA GLY A 715 5.12 -11.49 -33.25
C GLY A 715 5.97 -10.25 -33.53
N GLY A 716 6.72 -9.81 -32.53
CA GLY A 716 7.55 -8.63 -32.62
C GLY A 716 8.42 -8.41 -31.38
N ILE A 717 8.93 -7.19 -31.24
CA ILE A 717 9.71 -6.76 -30.09
C ILE A 717 8.99 -5.60 -29.40
N GLU A 718 8.84 -5.71 -28.09
CA GLU A 718 8.42 -4.62 -27.21
C GLU A 718 9.67 -3.89 -26.70
N LEU A 719 9.63 -2.56 -26.73
CA LEU A 719 10.55 -1.67 -26.05
C LEU A 719 9.79 -1.01 -24.90
N GLU A 720 9.92 -1.56 -23.70
CA GLU A 720 9.39 -1.00 -22.47
C GLU A 720 10.37 0.08 -21.98
N LEU A 721 10.04 1.37 -22.15
CA LEU A 721 10.92 2.47 -21.73
C LEU A 721 10.76 2.79 -20.25
N ILE A 722 9.50 2.79 -19.80
CA ILE A 722 9.14 3.01 -18.40
C ILE A 722 8.19 1.87 -18.02
N PRO A 723 8.59 0.98 -17.11
CA PRO A 723 7.78 -0.18 -16.72
C PRO A 723 6.33 0.20 -16.38
N ASP A 724 5.39 -0.53 -16.99
CA ASP A 724 3.94 -0.36 -16.88
C ASP A 724 3.36 0.98 -17.36
N ILE A 725 4.19 1.97 -17.71
CA ILE A 725 3.77 3.33 -18.09
C ILE A 725 3.88 3.56 -19.59
N LEU A 726 5.02 3.26 -20.21
CA LEU A 726 5.29 3.56 -21.61
C LEU A 726 6.06 2.42 -22.27
N SER A 727 5.40 1.74 -23.21
CA SER A 727 6.00 0.74 -24.08
C SER A 727 5.70 1.05 -25.55
N PHE A 728 6.66 0.75 -26.42
CA PHE A 728 6.49 0.73 -27.87
C PHE A 728 6.55 -0.70 -28.38
N TYR A 729 5.72 -1.02 -29.38
CA TYR A 729 5.66 -2.35 -29.97
C TYR A 729 6.05 -2.27 -31.44
N PHE A 730 7.04 -3.06 -31.81
CA PHE A 730 7.61 -3.18 -33.15
C PHE A 730 7.21 -4.53 -33.73
N PRO A 731 6.11 -4.58 -34.49
CA PRO A 731 5.64 -5.83 -35.07
C PRO A 731 6.60 -6.26 -36.19
N MET A 732 6.93 -7.55 -36.27
CA MET A 732 7.92 -8.07 -37.23
C MET A 732 7.37 -9.18 -38.12
N ALA A 733 6.47 -10.02 -37.59
CA ALA A 733 5.90 -11.15 -38.31
C ALA A 733 4.42 -11.30 -38.01
N HIS A 734 3.60 -11.54 -39.03
CA HIS A 734 2.15 -11.69 -38.90
C HIS A 734 1.59 -12.76 -39.84
N SER A 735 0.40 -13.24 -39.50
CA SER A 735 -0.42 -14.07 -40.40
C SER A 735 -0.73 -13.34 -41.72
N THR A 736 -1.04 -14.11 -42.77
CA THR A 736 -1.32 -13.58 -44.11
C THR A 736 -2.44 -12.54 -44.10
N ASN A 737 -3.48 -12.76 -43.31
CA ASN A 737 -4.63 -11.85 -43.19
C ASN A 737 -4.21 -10.47 -42.65
N ILE A 738 -3.39 -10.44 -41.59
CA ILE A 738 -2.84 -9.19 -41.04
C ILE A 738 -1.87 -8.55 -42.04
N ARG A 739 -1.03 -9.33 -42.71
CA ARG A 739 -0.06 -8.79 -43.68
C ARG A 739 -0.75 -8.09 -44.84
N ASN A 740 -1.78 -8.70 -45.40
CA ASN A 740 -2.57 -8.12 -46.48
C ASN A 740 -3.27 -6.84 -46.02
N LEU A 741 -3.81 -6.85 -44.80
CA LEU A 741 -4.42 -5.68 -44.19
C LEU A 741 -3.43 -4.52 -44.03
N LEU A 742 -2.26 -4.77 -43.44
CA LEU A 742 -1.24 -3.74 -43.24
C LEU A 742 -0.73 -3.19 -44.57
N LYS A 743 -0.49 -4.04 -45.58
CA LYS A 743 -0.06 -3.61 -46.93
C LYS A 743 -1.07 -2.68 -47.60
N ALA A 744 -2.35 -3.05 -47.58
CA ALA A 744 -3.40 -2.29 -48.24
C ALA A 744 -3.58 -0.88 -47.64
N LYS A 745 -3.15 -0.66 -46.40
CA LYS A 745 -3.64 0.48 -45.63
C LYS A 745 -2.57 1.35 -44.96
N THR A 746 -1.39 0.78 -44.71
CA THR A 746 -0.24 1.58 -44.33
C THR A 746 0.50 2.17 -45.52
N GLU A 747 0.08 1.86 -46.75
CA GLU A 747 0.80 2.22 -47.99
C GLU A 747 2.26 1.72 -47.92
N ASN A 748 2.47 0.56 -47.29
CA ASN A 748 3.78 -0.01 -46.95
C ASN A 748 4.65 0.84 -45.99
N ASN A 749 4.09 1.85 -45.32
CA ASN A 749 4.82 2.62 -44.31
C ASN A 749 4.84 1.87 -42.96
N TYR A 750 6.01 1.32 -42.62
CA TYR A 750 6.22 0.58 -41.37
C TYR A 750 5.94 1.40 -40.11
N TRP A 751 6.19 2.72 -40.13
CA TRP A 751 5.94 3.59 -38.97
C TRP A 751 4.45 3.68 -38.61
N LYS A 752 3.56 3.43 -39.57
CA LYS A 752 2.11 3.35 -39.32
C LYS A 752 1.70 2.06 -38.58
N GLN A 753 2.59 1.06 -38.49
CA GLN A 753 2.35 -0.26 -37.87
C GLN A 753 2.80 -0.34 -36.41
N ILE A 754 3.71 0.55 -35.99
CA ILE A 754 4.19 0.65 -34.61
C ILE A 754 3.05 1.16 -33.74
N SER A 755 2.91 0.55 -32.56
CA SER A 755 1.92 0.95 -31.56
C SER A 755 2.60 1.26 -30.23
N PHE A 756 1.86 1.87 -29.31
CA PHE A 756 2.37 2.17 -27.98
C PHE A 756 1.28 2.12 -26.90
N THR A 757 1.69 1.82 -25.68
CA THR A 757 0.89 2.01 -24.46
C THR A 757 1.33 3.28 -23.75
N LEU A 758 0.37 3.99 -23.16
CA LEU A 758 0.66 5.11 -22.28
C LEU A 758 -0.31 5.08 -21.09
N ASN A 759 0.14 4.55 -19.97
CA ASN A 759 -0.63 4.42 -18.73
C ASN A 759 -0.17 5.49 -17.74
N ILE A 760 -0.87 6.62 -17.71
CA ILE A 760 -0.56 7.75 -16.80
C ILE A 760 -1.38 7.66 -15.49
N HIS A 761 -2.27 6.66 -15.36
CA HIS A 761 -2.97 6.39 -14.12
C HIS A 761 -2.11 5.52 -13.21
N ILE A 762 -1.42 6.15 -12.26
CA ILE A 762 -0.81 5.46 -11.12
C ILE A 762 -1.88 5.42 -10.03
N SER A 763 -2.26 4.23 -9.56
CA SER A 763 -3.17 4.14 -8.41
C SER A 763 -2.47 4.61 -7.13
N GLU A 764 -3.22 5.19 -6.17
CA GLU A 764 -2.64 5.59 -4.87
C GLU A 764 -1.89 4.44 -4.19
N THR A 765 -2.38 3.21 -4.34
CA THR A 765 -1.75 2.01 -3.78
C THR A 765 -0.43 1.67 -4.47
N GLU A 766 -0.32 1.82 -5.79
CA GLU A 766 0.95 1.66 -6.51
C GLU A 766 1.93 2.78 -6.21
N LEU A 767 1.44 4.02 -6.04
CA LEU A 767 2.27 5.15 -5.61
C LEU A 767 2.83 4.88 -4.21
N LEU A 768 1.98 4.46 -3.27
CA LEU A 768 2.37 4.03 -1.93
C LEU A 768 3.37 2.88 -1.95
N GLN A 769 3.13 1.83 -2.74
CA GLN A 769 4.07 0.72 -2.86
C GLN A 769 5.39 1.11 -3.52
N LYS A 770 5.40 2.09 -4.41
CA LYS A 770 6.62 2.65 -4.98
C LYS A 770 7.36 3.53 -3.98
N ILE A 771 6.65 4.29 -3.15
CA ILE A 771 7.22 5.12 -2.08
C ILE A 771 7.80 4.23 -0.97
N LEU A 772 7.08 3.21 -0.51
CA LEU A 772 7.50 2.27 0.54
C LEU A 772 8.54 1.23 0.09
N ARG A 773 8.96 1.27 -1.18
CA ARG A 773 10.10 0.50 -1.72
C ARG A 773 11.41 1.28 -1.68
N PHE A 774 11.33 2.58 -1.40
CA PHE A 774 12.43 3.37 -0.88
C PHE A 774 12.34 3.36 0.64
#